data_AF-Q5MPJ2-F1
#
_entry.id   AF-Q5MPJ2-F1
#
_cell.length_a   1.000
_cell.length_b   1.000
_cell.length_c   1.000
_cell.angle_alpha   90.00
_cell.angle_beta   90.00
_cell.angle_gamma   90.00
#
_symmetry.space_group_name_H-M   'P 1'
#
loop_
_entity.id
_entity.type
_entity.pdbx_description
1 polymer ?
#
loop_
_entity_poly.entity_id
_entity_poly.type
_entity_poly.pdbx_seq_one_letter_code
_entity_poly.pdbx_strand_id
1 'polypeptide(L)'
;KVRSLEKPLPEGSHQAKGKAGSLDRVSNEQPDVATVMSQVPFDTSTEMNTKRPTMDEDAFRINQRETEVHQAHLQHLCRICGGLLNLDPYKRVHPVHGPVDEKIQALLRKKEKRVTSWPDLLAKVFKIDVRRDIDTIHPIYFCHPCWNVIQRKISNAPHKVPLPGRDAVEWHPHSSICDVCGTSSHGVKRKKLTLNTQLSKKLRIVPGSSRTVRCVRKLKQVSHRRLMKKISNCQQIHISTKILATDYPVDFVKSISCQVCEHILTDPVEATCKHLFCRVCILKCLKVMGSYCPSCQYPCFPTDLVSPVKSFLSILNNLVVRCPVMDCHEEIFLGKYCQHRSSHKEAEDRDSYVFINKGGRPRQHLLSLTRRAQKHRLRELKLQVKAFAEKEEGGDVKSVCLTLFLLALRASNEHRQADELEAIMQGKGSGLHPAVCLAIRINTFLSCSQYHKMYRTVKAVSGRQIFQPLHALRTAEKALLPGYHPFEWAPPLKNVSSDTNVGIIDGLSGIQYSVDDYPVDTTAKRFRYDVALVAALMDIEEDVLEGLKTQELDDYLKRPFTVVIKESCDGMGDVSEKHGCGPAVPEKAVRFSFTLMSITVTHDNSSVKIFEENKPNSELCCKPLCLMLADESDHEILTTILSPLVAERKAMKNSELVLEMRGIPRLFRFIFRGTGYDEKLVREVEGLEASGSTYICTLCDATRLEASQNLIFHSITRNHTENLERYEMWRSNPYHETVDELRDRVKGVSAKPFIETVPSIDALHCDIGNATEFYKIFQFEVGEVYKKPDPSKEERKRWQSTLDKHLRKKMSLKPMTRMNGNFARKLMTKETVEAVCELIPCEERHEALRELMDLYLKMKPVWRSSCPTKECPELVCQYSFNSQRFAELLSTKFSYRYKGKITNYFHKTLAHVPEIIERDGSIGAWASEGNESGNKLFRRFRKMNARQSKCYEMEDVLKHHWLYTSKHL
;
A
#
# COMPACT_ATOMS: atom_id res chain seq x y z
N LYS A 1 41.74 -29.99 -4.84
CA LYS A 1 42.62 -29.40 -5.88
C LYS A 1 41.87 -28.23 -6.52
N VAL A 2 42.39 -27.00 -6.47
CA VAL A 2 41.71 -25.78 -6.96
C VAL A 2 42.76 -24.83 -7.59
N ARG A 3 42.51 -24.42 -8.85
CA ARG A 3 43.21 -23.47 -9.75
C ARG A 3 43.08 -24.03 -11.18
N SER A 4 43.03 -23.27 -12.28
CA SER A 4 42.76 -21.82 -12.51
C SER A 4 42.58 -21.61 -14.03
N LEU A 5 42.53 -20.34 -14.49
CA LEU A 5 42.41 -19.78 -15.86
C LEU A 5 41.03 -19.11 -16.07
N GLU A 6 40.88 -17.80 -15.87
CA GLU A 6 41.46 -16.62 -16.57
C GLU A 6 40.73 -16.24 -17.87
N LYS A 7 40.34 -14.95 -17.93
CA LYS A 7 40.16 -14.17 -19.15
C LYS A 7 40.63 -12.73 -18.87
N PRO A 8 41.27 -12.05 -19.84
CA PRO A 8 41.86 -10.73 -19.63
C PRO A 8 40.86 -9.57 -19.75
N LEU A 9 41.34 -8.42 -19.28
CA LEU A 9 40.81 -7.05 -19.32
C LEU A 9 42.04 -6.12 -19.45
N PRO A 10 41.91 -4.78 -19.59
CA PRO A 10 41.02 -4.03 -20.50
C PRO A 10 41.74 -2.84 -21.17
N GLU A 11 41.04 -2.11 -22.04
CA GLU A 11 41.23 -0.67 -22.26
C GLU A 11 39.87 0.05 -22.09
N GLY A 12 39.75 1.22 -21.48
CA GLY A 12 40.75 1.98 -20.74
C GLY A 12 40.13 3.09 -19.85
N SER A 13 40.91 3.52 -18.85
CA SER A 13 41.06 4.91 -18.33
C SER A 13 39.84 5.84 -18.05
N HIS A 14 39.80 6.62 -16.95
CA HIS A 14 40.65 6.64 -15.74
C HIS A 14 40.12 7.58 -14.62
N GLN A 15 40.34 7.16 -13.35
CA GLN A 15 40.79 8.00 -12.20
C GLN A 15 39.83 9.05 -11.56
N ALA A 16 39.93 9.39 -10.26
CA ALA A 16 40.77 8.82 -9.17
C ALA A 16 40.37 9.25 -7.72
N LYS A 17 40.71 8.37 -6.75
CA LYS A 17 41.13 8.61 -5.33
C LYS A 17 40.11 9.23 -4.34
N GLY A 18 40.10 8.86 -3.04
CA GLY A 18 40.81 7.76 -2.35
C GLY A 18 40.97 7.95 -0.81
N LYS A 19 41.39 6.85 -0.11
CA LYS A 19 41.62 6.68 1.36
C LYS A 19 40.32 6.51 2.21
N ALA A 20 40.12 5.52 3.11
CA ALA A 20 40.94 4.64 4.00
C ALA A 20 41.30 5.28 5.38
N GLY A 21 41.28 4.58 6.52
CA GLY A 21 40.95 3.16 6.85
C GLY A 21 41.07 2.82 8.36
N SER A 22 41.16 1.53 8.75
CA SER A 22 41.23 0.95 10.13
C SER A 22 39.90 0.96 10.93
N LEU A 23 39.45 -0.04 11.73
CA LEU A 23 40.03 -1.00 12.71
C LEU A 23 40.58 -0.30 13.98
N ASP A 24 40.24 -0.70 15.23
CA ASP A 24 40.25 -2.08 15.77
C ASP A 24 39.18 -2.40 16.89
N ARG A 25 39.46 -3.35 17.81
CA ARG A 25 38.53 -4.13 18.68
C ARG A 25 38.15 -3.60 20.08
N VAL A 26 36.95 -4.05 20.50
CA VAL A 26 36.47 -4.57 21.81
C VAL A 26 37.38 -4.49 23.06
N SER A 27 36.83 -3.96 24.16
CA SER A 27 36.80 -4.58 25.52
C SER A 27 35.85 -3.85 26.48
N ASN A 28 35.35 -4.55 27.52
CA ASN A 28 34.62 -3.96 28.66
C ASN A 28 35.59 -3.57 29.78
N GLU A 29 35.24 -2.61 30.64
CA GLU A 29 34.98 -2.85 32.08
C GLU A 29 34.57 -1.58 32.86
N GLN A 30 33.85 -1.82 33.97
CA GLN A 30 33.55 -0.95 35.12
C GLN A 30 33.83 -1.82 36.37
N PRO A 31 34.09 -1.30 37.59
CA PRO A 31 33.55 -0.06 38.20
C PRO A 31 34.70 0.87 38.72
N ASP A 32 34.66 1.73 39.75
CA ASP A 32 33.78 1.85 40.93
C ASP A 32 33.76 3.25 41.61
N VAL A 33 33.11 3.35 42.78
CA VAL A 33 32.64 4.56 43.49
C VAL A 33 33.63 5.09 44.56
N ALA A 34 33.81 6.42 44.68
CA ALA A 34 33.95 7.12 46.00
C ALA A 34 33.97 8.68 45.94
N THR A 35 32.99 9.25 46.63
CA THR A 35 32.77 10.55 47.29
C THR A 35 33.97 11.40 47.81
N VAL A 36 33.77 12.73 47.89
CA VAL A 36 34.14 13.72 48.96
C VAL A 36 34.73 15.07 48.48
N MET A 37 34.10 16.13 48.99
CA MET A 37 34.34 17.59 49.01
C MET A 37 35.80 18.11 49.09
N SER A 38 36.11 19.31 48.56
CA SER A 38 36.08 20.57 49.33
C SER A 38 36.80 21.79 48.68
N GLN A 39 36.16 22.97 48.77
CA GLN A 39 36.74 24.34 48.87
C GLN A 39 37.53 24.99 47.70
N VAL A 40 37.79 26.29 47.90
CA VAL A 40 38.05 27.37 46.93
C VAL A 40 39.02 28.40 47.53
N PRO A 41 39.87 29.08 46.74
CA PRO A 41 40.38 30.41 47.10
C PRO A 41 39.83 31.56 46.22
N PHE A 42 39.69 32.73 46.84
CA PHE A 42 39.55 34.08 46.25
C PHE A 42 40.96 34.58 45.77
N ASP A 43 41.18 35.76 45.15
CA ASP A 43 40.31 36.86 44.70
C ASP A 43 40.70 37.28 43.23
N THR A 44 41.01 38.51 42.76
CA THR A 44 41.09 39.90 43.30
C THR A 44 40.74 40.92 42.19
N SER A 45 40.52 42.19 42.53
CA SER A 45 40.10 43.28 41.62
C SER A 45 41.17 44.36 41.37
N THR A 46 41.01 45.17 40.32
CA THR A 46 41.63 46.51 40.17
C THR A 46 40.84 47.38 39.18
N GLU A 47 40.94 48.72 39.27
CA GLU A 47 40.28 49.72 38.40
C GLU A 47 41.35 50.51 37.55
N MET A 48 41.17 51.70 36.92
CA MET A 48 40.14 52.75 37.02
C MET A 48 40.15 53.76 35.84
N ASN A 49 39.04 54.50 35.72
CA ASN A 49 38.90 55.88 35.23
C ASN A 49 39.30 56.30 33.78
N THR A 50 38.26 56.51 32.97
CA THR A 50 37.88 57.78 32.30
C THR A 50 38.93 58.71 31.63
N LYS A 51 38.66 59.03 30.36
CA LYS A 51 38.39 60.42 29.89
C LYS A 51 37.56 60.42 28.59
N ARG A 52 37.02 61.59 28.21
CA ARG A 52 36.20 61.81 26.99
C ARG A 52 36.69 63.07 26.23
N PRO A 53 36.39 63.20 24.93
CA PRO A 53 36.98 64.23 24.08
C PRO A 53 36.24 65.58 24.13
N THR A 54 36.90 66.60 23.60
CA THR A 54 36.33 67.90 23.21
C THR A 54 36.43 68.06 21.69
N MET A 55 35.34 68.50 21.06
CA MET A 55 35.37 69.18 19.77
C MET A 55 34.71 70.55 19.94
N ASP A 56 35.15 71.52 19.16
CA ASP A 56 34.58 72.86 19.11
C ASP A 56 33.45 72.96 18.06
N GLU A 57 32.65 74.02 18.11
CA GLU A 57 31.45 74.19 17.29
C GLU A 57 31.67 74.91 15.94
N ASP A 58 30.57 75.08 15.21
CA ASP A 58 30.34 75.88 14.00
C ASP A 58 31.01 75.47 12.66
N ALA A 59 30.37 75.64 11.50
CA ALA A 59 28.92 75.65 11.15
C ALA A 59 28.78 75.65 9.61
N PHE A 60 27.68 75.10 9.07
CA PHE A 60 26.66 75.82 8.27
C PHE A 60 25.79 74.91 7.39
N ARG A 61 24.46 75.01 7.60
CA ARG A 61 23.35 74.85 6.62
C ARG A 61 23.52 73.83 5.49
N ILE A 62 23.26 72.57 5.82
CA ILE A 62 22.78 71.57 4.85
C ILE A 62 21.38 71.96 4.37
N ASN A 63 21.10 71.77 3.08
CA ASN A 63 19.79 72.04 2.50
C ASN A 63 18.76 71.03 3.02
N GLN A 64 17.58 71.47 3.47
CA GLN A 64 16.58 70.59 4.09
C GLN A 64 16.18 69.40 3.18
N ARG A 65 16.19 69.63 1.87
CA ARG A 65 15.92 68.64 0.82
C ARG A 65 17.02 67.60 0.64
N GLU A 66 18.27 67.94 0.93
CA GLU A 66 19.40 67.00 0.94
C GLU A 66 19.35 66.13 2.19
N THR A 67 18.97 66.68 3.35
CA THR A 67 18.73 65.90 4.57
C THR A 67 17.58 64.90 4.38
N GLU A 68 16.52 65.28 3.68
CA GLU A 68 15.40 64.39 3.30
C GLU A 68 15.86 63.26 2.36
N VAL A 69 16.68 63.55 1.34
CA VAL A 69 17.24 62.52 0.44
C VAL A 69 18.21 61.59 1.16
N HIS A 70 19.07 62.13 2.04
CA HIS A 70 19.94 61.33 2.89
C HIS A 70 19.13 60.40 3.80
N GLN A 71 18.07 60.91 4.44
CA GLN A 71 17.19 60.10 5.29
C GLN A 71 16.45 59.01 4.50
N ALA A 72 16.06 59.28 3.25
CA ALA A 72 15.51 58.25 2.35
C ALA A 72 16.56 57.18 2.00
N HIS A 73 17.81 57.56 1.75
CA HIS A 73 18.91 56.61 1.51
C HIS A 73 19.21 55.76 2.76
N LEU A 74 19.20 56.35 3.97
CA LEU A 74 19.36 55.60 5.23
C LEU A 74 18.28 54.52 5.41
N GLN A 75 17.04 54.76 4.99
CA GLN A 75 15.96 53.74 5.05
C GLN A 75 16.23 52.51 4.16
N HIS A 76 17.11 52.64 3.17
CA HIS A 76 17.53 51.54 2.28
C HIS A 76 18.84 50.86 2.70
N LEU A 77 19.38 51.18 3.88
CA LEU A 77 20.65 50.61 4.39
C LEU A 77 20.45 49.82 5.69
N CYS A 78 21.26 48.79 5.90
CA CYS A 78 21.25 48.00 7.12
C CYS A 78 22.06 48.67 8.25
N ARG A 79 21.41 49.02 9.36
CA ARG A 79 22.03 49.61 10.57
C ARG A 79 23.30 48.91 11.09
N ILE A 80 23.36 47.58 10.90
CA ILE A 80 24.37 46.68 11.48
C ILE A 80 25.57 46.46 10.53
N CYS A 81 25.36 46.49 9.21
CA CYS A 81 26.41 46.12 8.24
C CYS A 81 26.55 47.02 7.01
N GLY A 82 25.79 48.12 6.92
CA GLY A 82 25.84 49.07 5.80
C GLY A 82 25.32 48.54 4.45
N GLY A 83 24.97 47.25 4.35
CA GLY A 83 24.48 46.65 3.10
C GLY A 83 23.08 47.14 2.69
N LEU A 84 22.87 47.28 1.39
CA LEU A 84 21.61 47.74 0.78
C LEU A 84 20.44 46.77 1.04
N LEU A 85 19.25 47.33 1.25
CA LEU A 85 17.99 46.63 1.51
C LEU A 85 17.12 46.62 0.25
N ASN A 86 17.19 45.56 -0.56
CA ASN A 86 16.34 45.44 -1.75
C ASN A 86 14.84 45.40 -1.39
N LEU A 87 14.05 46.27 -2.03
CA LEU A 87 12.58 46.38 -1.93
C LEU A 87 11.80 45.23 -2.62
N ASP A 88 12.35 44.02 -2.54
CA ASP A 88 11.81 42.79 -3.14
C ASP A 88 10.75 42.18 -2.20
N PRO A 89 9.46 42.06 -2.58
CA PRO A 89 8.36 41.71 -1.67
C PRO A 89 8.51 40.41 -0.88
N TYR A 90 9.40 39.51 -1.30
CA TYR A 90 9.65 38.23 -0.66
C TYR A 90 10.84 38.22 0.32
N LYS A 91 11.57 39.34 0.48
CA LYS A 91 12.73 39.46 1.39
C LYS A 91 12.37 40.25 2.66
N ARG A 92 12.64 39.65 3.83
CA ARG A 92 12.23 40.19 5.14
C ARG A 92 13.26 41.20 5.70
N VAL A 93 12.83 42.44 5.94
CA VAL A 93 13.53 43.42 6.78
C VAL A 93 12.98 43.42 8.20
N HIS A 94 13.80 43.84 9.17
CA HIS A 94 13.47 43.79 10.60
C HIS A 94 13.73 45.16 11.26
N PRO A 95 12.82 45.66 12.13
CA PRO A 95 12.99 46.95 12.81
C PRO A 95 14.03 46.86 13.93
N VAL A 96 14.80 47.94 14.13
CA VAL A 96 15.82 48.04 15.18
C VAL A 96 15.21 48.19 16.58
N HIS A 97 13.99 48.74 16.69
CA HIS A 97 13.27 48.99 17.94
C HIS A 97 12.01 48.12 18.09
N GLY A 98 11.49 48.05 19.32
CA GLY A 98 10.29 47.27 19.66
C GLY A 98 10.57 45.82 20.09
N PRO A 99 9.52 44.99 20.23
CA PRO A 99 9.63 43.60 20.67
C PRO A 99 10.26 42.69 19.60
N VAL A 100 10.99 41.66 20.05
CA VAL A 100 11.59 40.65 19.15
C VAL A 100 10.51 39.82 18.43
N ASP A 101 10.79 39.38 17.21
CA ASP A 101 9.83 38.60 16.42
C ASP A 101 9.50 37.24 17.07
N GLU A 102 8.35 36.65 16.70
CA GLU A 102 7.84 35.43 17.33
C GLU A 102 8.80 34.24 17.23
N LYS A 103 9.62 34.16 16.16
CA LYS A 103 10.59 33.06 15.98
C LYS A 103 11.75 33.20 16.97
N ILE A 104 12.33 34.39 17.08
CA ILE A 104 13.38 34.70 18.05
C ILE A 104 12.83 34.60 19.48
N GLN A 105 11.61 35.10 19.73
CA GLN A 105 10.95 35.02 21.03
C GLN A 105 10.71 33.57 21.46
N ALA A 106 10.26 32.69 20.55
CA ALA A 106 10.10 31.26 20.83
C ALA A 106 11.44 30.55 21.14
N LEU A 107 12.54 30.95 20.48
CA LEU A 107 13.88 30.43 20.78
C LEU A 107 14.42 30.93 22.13
N LEU A 108 14.15 32.18 22.51
CA LEU A 108 14.54 32.73 23.81
C LEU A 108 13.75 32.12 24.96
N ARG A 109 12.44 31.89 24.78
CA ARG A 109 11.60 31.13 25.74
C ARG A 109 12.17 29.73 26.00
N LYS A 110 12.72 29.04 24.99
CA LYS A 110 13.39 27.72 25.14
C LYS A 110 14.73 27.74 25.88
N LYS A 111 15.31 28.90 26.17
CA LYS A 111 16.57 29.05 26.94
C LYS A 111 16.43 29.99 28.15
N GLU A 112 15.19 30.26 28.59
CA GLU A 112 14.82 31.09 29.76
C GLU A 112 15.45 32.50 29.84
N LYS A 113 15.96 33.03 28.73
CA LYS A 113 16.62 34.34 28.70
C LYS A 113 15.57 35.46 28.72
N ARG A 114 15.56 36.26 29.79
CA ARG A 114 14.62 37.39 30.05
C ARG A 114 14.67 38.57 29.04
N VAL A 115 15.26 38.40 27.85
CA VAL A 115 15.37 39.47 26.84
C VAL A 115 14.17 39.44 25.89
N THR A 116 13.47 40.56 25.76
CA THR A 116 12.20 40.68 25.01
C THR A 116 12.21 41.75 23.92
N SER A 117 13.18 42.66 23.90
CA SER A 117 13.31 43.76 22.93
C SER A 117 14.44 43.55 21.91
N TRP A 118 14.31 44.14 20.72
CA TRP A 118 15.40 44.15 19.74
C TRP A 118 16.66 44.90 20.22
N PRO A 119 16.58 46.10 20.82
CA PRO A 119 17.76 46.81 21.34
C PRO A 119 18.60 45.98 22.33
N ASP A 120 17.95 45.26 23.25
CA ASP A 120 18.65 44.40 24.23
C ASP A 120 19.34 43.18 23.59
N LEU A 121 18.85 42.70 22.44
CA LEU A 121 19.56 41.67 21.66
C LEU A 121 20.72 42.25 20.86
N LEU A 122 20.52 43.39 20.19
CA LEU A 122 21.57 44.00 19.35
C LEU A 122 22.79 44.40 20.20
N ALA A 123 22.56 45.00 21.37
CA ALA A 123 23.62 45.29 22.34
C ALA A 123 24.33 44.02 22.84
N LYS A 124 23.63 42.89 23.02
CA LYS A 124 24.24 41.63 23.50
C LYS A 124 24.90 40.78 22.40
N VAL A 125 24.49 40.92 21.14
CA VAL A 125 24.94 40.08 20.03
C VAL A 125 26.01 40.76 19.17
N PHE A 126 25.95 42.09 19.04
CA PHE A 126 26.84 42.91 18.23
C PHE A 126 27.53 44.07 19.00
N LYS A 127 27.22 44.28 20.29
CA LYS A 127 27.72 45.41 21.11
C LYS A 127 27.28 46.81 20.63
N ILE A 128 26.25 46.91 19.79
CA ILE A 128 25.68 48.18 19.32
C ILE A 128 24.53 48.60 20.25
N ASP A 129 24.67 49.73 20.96
CA ASP A 129 23.55 50.34 21.70
C ASP A 129 22.73 51.28 20.81
N VAL A 130 21.66 50.75 20.25
CA VAL A 130 20.73 51.48 19.38
C VAL A 130 19.76 52.38 20.16
N ARG A 131 19.76 52.38 21.51
CA ARG A 131 18.83 53.20 22.32
C ARG A 131 19.08 54.71 22.22
N ARG A 132 20.15 55.12 21.55
CA ARG A 132 20.54 56.52 21.31
C ARG A 132 20.62 56.86 19.82
N ASP A 133 20.17 55.96 18.95
CA ASP A 133 20.10 56.22 17.52
C ASP A 133 19.15 57.40 17.24
N ILE A 134 19.44 58.15 16.17
CA ILE A 134 18.67 59.32 15.73
C ILE A 134 18.34 59.12 14.25
N ASP A 135 17.06 59.20 13.90
CA ASP A 135 16.50 58.84 12.58
C ASP A 135 17.05 59.67 11.39
N THR A 136 17.77 60.76 11.65
CA THR A 136 18.44 61.62 10.64
C THR A 136 19.91 61.25 10.40
N ILE A 137 20.43 60.26 11.13
CA ILE A 137 21.83 59.80 11.12
C ILE A 137 21.89 58.27 10.93
N HIS A 138 20.98 57.54 11.56
CA HIS A 138 21.03 56.09 11.70
C HIS A 138 19.89 55.39 10.95
N PRO A 139 20.16 54.27 10.24
CA PRO A 139 19.10 53.44 9.66
C PRO A 139 18.21 52.77 10.73
N ILE A 140 16.90 52.82 10.55
CA ILE A 140 15.90 52.25 11.47
C ILE A 140 15.62 50.74 11.26
N TYR A 141 16.23 50.12 10.23
CA TYR A 141 16.04 48.72 9.86
C TYR A 141 17.36 47.94 9.74
N PHE A 142 17.28 46.61 9.86
CA PHE A 142 18.38 45.69 9.58
C PHE A 142 17.97 44.49 8.71
N CYS A 143 18.96 43.91 8.03
CA CYS A 143 18.76 42.92 6.98
C CYS A 143 18.61 41.48 7.49
N HIS A 144 17.96 40.62 6.70
CA HIS A 144 17.77 39.20 7.05
C HIS A 144 19.09 38.41 7.27
N PRO A 145 20.21 38.67 6.56
CA PRO A 145 21.51 38.09 6.91
C PRO A 145 21.94 38.37 8.37
N CYS A 146 21.84 39.62 8.84
CA CYS A 146 22.15 39.97 10.23
C CYS A 146 21.19 39.29 11.22
N TRP A 147 19.90 39.21 10.88
CA TRP A 147 18.90 38.44 11.66
C TRP A 147 19.28 36.96 11.79
N ASN A 148 19.76 36.32 10.71
CA ASN A 148 20.21 34.93 10.74
C ASN A 148 21.47 34.74 11.62
N VAL A 149 22.35 35.73 11.73
CA VAL A 149 23.47 35.71 12.68
C VAL A 149 22.98 35.76 14.13
N ILE A 150 21.99 36.61 14.44
CA ILE A 150 21.32 36.63 15.76
C ILE A 150 20.73 35.26 16.08
N GLN A 151 19.95 34.68 15.16
CA GLN A 151 19.31 33.38 15.36
C GLN A 151 20.34 32.26 15.63
N ARG A 152 21.42 32.20 14.84
CA ARG A 152 22.48 31.18 15.00
C ARG A 152 23.28 31.33 16.29
N LYS A 153 23.62 32.58 16.70
CA LYS A 153 24.25 32.85 18.00
C LYS A 153 23.34 32.49 19.19
N ILE A 154 22.02 32.64 19.08
CA ILE A 154 21.07 32.18 20.11
C ILE A 154 20.96 30.64 20.11
N SER A 155 21.10 29.97 18.96
CA SER A 155 21.00 28.51 18.85
C SER A 155 22.24 27.74 19.33
N ASN A 156 23.44 28.31 19.30
CA ASN A 156 24.74 27.66 19.57
C ASN A 156 25.17 26.63 18.48
N ALA A 157 25.08 26.99 17.19
CA ALA A 157 25.63 26.17 16.11
C ALA A 157 27.13 26.48 15.84
N PRO A 158 27.96 25.50 15.43
CA PRO A 158 29.40 25.69 15.22
C PRO A 158 29.73 26.61 14.03
N HIS A 159 30.83 27.37 14.16
CA HIS A 159 31.27 28.37 13.18
C HIS A 159 31.95 27.74 11.94
N LYS A 160 31.31 27.84 10.76
CA LYS A 160 31.94 27.66 9.43
C LYS A 160 31.39 28.61 8.36
N VAL A 161 31.37 29.92 8.66
CA VAL A 161 31.32 31.02 7.67
C VAL A 161 32.21 32.14 8.24
N PRO A 162 33.02 32.85 7.42
CA PRO A 162 33.70 34.06 7.88
C PRO A 162 32.70 35.06 8.46
N LEU A 163 33.05 35.70 9.57
CA LEU A 163 32.43 36.97 9.93
C LEU A 163 32.77 37.98 8.81
N PRO A 164 31.85 38.88 8.42
CA PRO A 164 32.23 40.10 7.73
C PRO A 164 33.16 40.89 8.65
N GLY A 165 34.47 40.78 8.40
CA GLY A 165 35.51 41.45 9.18
C GLY A 165 35.55 42.93 8.84
N ARG A 166 34.63 43.70 9.44
CA ARG A 166 34.69 45.15 9.61
C ARG A 166 34.10 45.48 10.97
N ASP A 167 34.63 46.52 11.60
CA ASP A 167 34.11 47.05 12.84
C ASP A 167 32.69 47.62 12.67
N ALA A 168 32.04 47.97 13.78
CA ALA A 168 30.68 48.48 13.75
C ALA A 168 30.61 49.75 12.87
N VAL A 169 29.70 49.78 11.90
CA VAL A 169 29.57 50.92 10.98
C VAL A 169 29.20 52.18 11.79
N GLU A 170 30.12 53.15 11.80
CA GLU A 170 29.94 54.43 12.48
C GLU A 170 29.18 55.40 11.58
N TRP A 171 27.93 55.69 11.96
CA TRP A 171 27.04 56.56 11.21
C TRP A 171 27.24 58.00 11.66
N HIS A 172 27.67 58.83 10.72
CA HIS A 172 27.94 60.25 10.93
C HIS A 172 26.76 61.10 10.42
N PRO A 173 26.51 62.30 11.00
CA PRO A 173 25.53 63.22 10.44
C PRO A 173 25.82 63.52 8.96
N HIS A 174 24.77 63.82 8.20
CA HIS A 174 24.95 64.30 6.82
C HIS A 174 25.93 65.48 6.80
N SER A 175 26.75 65.56 5.75
CA SER A 175 27.76 66.58 5.53
C SER A 175 27.92 66.80 4.02
N SER A 176 28.71 67.78 3.60
CA SER A 176 29.06 68.01 2.19
C SER A 176 29.89 66.88 1.56
N ILE A 177 30.38 65.92 2.36
CA ILE A 177 31.21 64.79 1.92
C ILE A 177 30.59 63.49 2.47
N CYS A 178 29.34 63.21 2.09
CA CYS A 178 28.57 62.08 2.61
C CYS A 178 28.57 60.86 1.68
N ASP A 179 29.30 59.79 2.05
CA ASP A 179 29.40 58.53 1.28
C ASP A 179 28.03 57.90 0.95
N VAL A 180 27.03 58.06 1.84
CA VAL A 180 25.65 57.55 1.68
C VAL A 180 24.92 58.19 0.48
N CYS A 181 25.37 59.36 0.03
CA CYS A 181 24.77 60.12 -1.07
C CYS A 181 25.60 60.07 -2.37
N GLY A 182 26.81 59.50 -2.34
CA GLY A 182 27.84 59.69 -3.36
C GLY A 182 27.76 58.88 -4.67
N THR A 183 26.68 58.14 -4.96
CA THR A 183 26.68 57.15 -6.07
C THR A 183 25.49 57.21 -7.04
N SER A 184 25.37 58.30 -7.82
CA SER A 184 24.62 58.28 -9.11
C SER A 184 25.10 59.29 -10.17
N SER A 185 26.42 59.30 -10.43
CA SER A 185 27.10 59.69 -11.71
C SER A 185 26.63 60.92 -12.51
N HIS A 186 27.55 61.88 -12.70
CA HIS A 186 27.50 62.79 -13.86
C HIS A 186 27.54 62.01 -15.20
N GLY A 187 27.01 62.58 -16.29
CA GLY A 187 26.85 61.91 -17.59
C GLY A 187 28.16 61.64 -18.38
N VAL A 188 28.13 61.28 -19.68
CA VAL A 188 27.53 62.12 -20.74
C VAL A 188 27.49 61.41 -22.13
N LYS A 189 26.30 61.35 -22.78
CA LYS A 189 26.02 61.37 -24.27
C LYS A 189 26.57 60.18 -25.14
N ARG A 190 26.09 59.84 -26.37
CA ARG A 190 25.02 60.38 -27.28
C ARG A 190 24.63 59.39 -28.42
N LYS A 191 23.52 59.70 -29.14
CA LYS A 191 23.00 59.18 -30.44
C LYS A 191 22.49 57.72 -30.39
N LYS A 192 21.34 57.32 -30.97
CA LYS A 192 20.36 57.90 -31.95
C LYS A 192 18.91 57.47 -31.51
N LEU A 193 17.75 57.79 -32.11
CA LEU A 193 17.36 58.51 -33.34
C LEU A 193 16.06 59.34 -33.20
N THR A 194 14.90 58.69 -33.00
CA THR A 194 13.50 59.22 -33.09
C THR A 194 12.61 58.52 -32.04
N LEU A 195 11.42 59.01 -31.65
CA LEU A 195 10.46 59.94 -32.28
C LEU A 195 10.05 61.09 -31.32
N ASN A 196 9.51 62.19 -31.86
CA ASN A 196 9.14 63.39 -31.08
C ASN A 196 7.70 63.91 -31.40
N THR A 197 7.19 64.80 -30.55
CA THR A 197 5.79 65.23 -30.39
C THR A 197 5.11 65.95 -31.56
N GLN A 198 3.81 65.68 -31.76
CA GLN A 198 2.74 66.69 -32.04
C GLN A 198 1.54 66.38 -31.10
N LEU A 199 0.70 67.28 -30.54
CA LEU A 199 0.22 68.66 -30.79
C LEU A 199 -1.02 68.85 -31.70
N SER A 200 -2.13 69.30 -31.09
CA SER A 200 -3.44 69.72 -31.68
C SER A 200 -4.27 68.59 -32.31
N LYS A 201 -5.62 68.62 -32.36
CA LYS A 201 -6.67 69.67 -32.15
C LYS A 201 -7.71 69.13 -31.13
N LYS A 202 -8.43 69.90 -30.27
CA LYS A 202 -9.48 70.93 -30.50
C LYS A 202 -10.66 70.46 -31.38
N LEU A 203 -11.96 70.71 -31.08
CA LEU A 203 -12.66 71.15 -29.84
C LEU A 203 -14.21 71.10 -30.03
N ARG A 204 -15.01 70.74 -29.00
CA ARG A 204 -16.45 71.05 -28.72
C ARG A 204 -16.78 70.51 -27.30
N ILE A 205 -17.54 71.09 -26.34
CA ILE A 205 -18.30 72.37 -26.18
C ILE A 205 -19.59 72.42 -27.02
N VAL A 206 -20.82 72.70 -26.52
CA VAL A 206 -21.44 73.05 -25.18
C VAL A 206 -23.00 73.02 -25.35
N PRO A 207 -23.94 73.32 -24.39
CA PRO A 207 -23.91 73.67 -22.94
C PRO A 207 -24.42 72.54 -22.02
N GLY A 208 -24.47 72.63 -20.69
CA GLY A 208 -24.10 73.65 -19.67
C GLY A 208 -24.61 73.17 -18.29
N SER A 209 -24.31 73.75 -17.11
CA SER A 209 -23.36 74.78 -16.65
C SER A 209 -23.23 74.64 -15.09
N SER A 210 -22.41 75.35 -14.30
CA SER A 210 -21.50 76.47 -14.57
C SER A 210 -20.30 76.54 -13.58
N ARG A 211 -19.56 77.65 -13.63
CA ARG A 211 -18.38 78.11 -12.88
C ARG A 211 -18.46 78.06 -11.33
N THR A 212 -17.35 77.68 -10.67
CA THR A 212 -16.36 78.64 -10.09
C THR A 212 -15.14 77.91 -9.49
N VAL A 213 -14.01 78.64 -9.33
CA VAL A 213 -12.75 78.11 -8.78
C VAL A 213 -12.09 79.17 -7.89
N ARG A 214 -11.83 78.86 -6.61
CA ARG A 214 -10.55 79.15 -5.90
C ARG A 214 -10.51 78.75 -4.41
N CYS A 215 -9.27 78.73 -3.92
CA CYS A 215 -8.83 78.83 -2.52
C CYS A 215 -8.84 77.54 -1.68
N VAL A 216 -7.65 76.95 -1.55
CA VAL A 216 -7.29 76.04 -0.46
C VAL A 216 -7.35 76.82 0.86
N ARG A 217 -8.48 76.75 1.56
CA ARG A 217 -8.59 77.26 2.93
C ARG A 217 -7.94 76.25 3.87
N LYS A 218 -6.92 76.70 4.61
CA LYS A 218 -6.29 75.95 5.72
C LYS A 218 -7.38 75.34 6.61
N LEU A 219 -7.40 74.01 6.75
CA LEU A 219 -8.22 73.40 7.80
C LEU A 219 -7.66 73.88 9.15
N LYS A 220 -8.50 74.52 9.97
CA LYS A 220 -8.05 75.09 11.25
C LYS A 220 -7.48 73.99 12.14
N GLN A 221 -6.45 74.32 12.92
CA GLN A 221 -5.75 73.41 13.84
C GLN A 221 -6.60 73.14 15.10
N VAL A 222 -7.75 72.48 14.94
CA VAL A 222 -8.78 72.36 15.99
C VAL A 222 -8.44 71.26 17.02
N SER A 223 -7.54 71.61 17.94
CA SER A 223 -7.47 71.09 19.31
C SER A 223 -7.35 69.55 19.50
N HIS A 224 -6.24 68.96 19.08
CA HIS A 224 -5.87 67.57 19.44
C HIS A 224 -5.97 67.32 20.97
N ARG A 225 -5.61 68.31 21.81
CA ARG A 225 -5.76 68.27 23.29
C ARG A 225 -7.18 67.98 23.77
N ARG A 226 -8.25 68.43 23.08
CA ARG A 226 -9.64 68.17 23.52
C ARG A 226 -10.04 66.70 23.34
N LEU A 227 -9.43 66.00 22.38
CA LEU A 227 -9.63 64.56 22.18
C LEU A 227 -8.94 63.74 23.28
N MET A 228 -7.70 64.10 23.64
CA MET A 228 -6.91 63.45 24.70
C MET A 228 -7.64 63.42 26.05
N LYS A 229 -8.24 64.55 26.45
CA LYS A 229 -8.99 64.65 27.72
C LYS A 229 -10.23 63.74 27.76
N LYS A 230 -10.90 63.51 26.62
CA LYS A 230 -12.00 62.53 26.53
C LYS A 230 -11.51 61.08 26.61
N ILE A 231 -10.37 60.75 25.99
CA ILE A 231 -9.81 59.38 25.98
C ILE A 231 -9.29 58.97 27.37
N SER A 232 -8.64 59.88 28.10
CA SER A 232 -8.09 59.57 29.43
C SER A 232 -9.17 59.38 30.51
N ASN A 233 -10.23 60.20 30.45
CA ASN A 233 -11.37 60.26 31.38
C ASN A 233 -11.00 59.94 32.85
N CYS A 234 -10.05 60.72 33.38
CA CYS A 234 -9.42 60.50 34.70
C CYS A 234 -9.86 61.52 35.76
N GLN A 235 -10.97 62.24 35.55
CA GLN A 235 -11.45 63.28 36.46
C GLN A 235 -11.83 62.73 37.85
N GLN A 236 -12.24 61.46 37.93
CA GLN A 236 -12.53 60.75 39.19
C GLN A 236 -11.30 60.04 39.79
N ILE A 237 -10.11 60.17 39.18
CA ILE A 237 -8.91 59.35 39.48
C ILE A 237 -7.68 60.21 39.82
N HIS A 238 -7.44 61.31 39.10
CA HIS A 238 -6.27 62.17 39.31
C HIS A 238 -6.67 63.54 39.87
N ILE A 239 -5.89 64.03 40.84
CA ILE A 239 -6.14 65.29 41.56
C ILE A 239 -5.89 66.50 40.63
N SER A 240 -6.81 67.47 40.65
CA SER A 240 -6.69 68.71 39.88
C SER A 240 -5.63 69.62 40.47
N THR A 241 -4.91 70.37 39.62
CA THR A 241 -3.92 71.37 40.05
C THR A 241 -4.54 72.52 40.87
N LYS A 242 -5.86 72.71 40.81
CA LYS A 242 -6.62 73.68 41.62
C LYS A 242 -6.68 73.36 43.13
N ILE A 243 -6.10 72.24 43.56
CA ILE A 243 -6.23 71.71 44.93
C ILE A 243 -4.92 71.91 45.73
N LEU A 244 -3.88 72.46 45.10
CA LEU A 244 -2.63 72.86 45.75
C LEU A 244 -2.91 74.00 46.75
N ALA A 245 -2.30 73.93 47.94
CA ALA A 245 -2.49 74.92 49.00
C ALA A 245 -1.70 76.24 48.81
N THR A 246 -0.85 76.30 47.77
CA THR A 246 0.09 77.41 47.54
C THR A 246 0.15 77.76 46.06
N ASP A 247 0.19 79.05 45.73
CA ASP A 247 0.31 79.53 44.35
C ASP A 247 1.73 79.37 43.81
N TYR A 248 1.96 78.27 43.08
CA TYR A 248 3.23 78.01 42.39
C TYR A 248 3.29 78.67 41.00
N PRO A 249 4.50 79.05 40.51
CA PRO A 249 4.67 79.58 39.17
C PRO A 249 4.08 78.68 38.07
N VAL A 250 3.44 79.29 37.07
CA VAL A 250 2.65 78.58 36.04
C VAL A 250 3.47 77.51 35.30
N ASP A 251 4.76 77.73 35.07
CA ASP A 251 5.65 76.75 34.42
C ASP A 251 6.12 75.61 35.33
N PHE A 252 6.15 75.83 36.66
CA PHE A 252 6.31 74.74 37.63
C PHE A 252 5.04 73.89 37.67
N VAL A 253 3.85 74.51 37.71
CA VAL A 253 2.56 73.78 37.65
C VAL A 253 2.45 72.95 36.36
N LYS A 254 2.98 73.44 35.22
CA LYS A 254 3.07 72.66 33.97
C LYS A 254 3.99 71.44 34.12
N SER A 255 5.16 71.55 34.76
CA SER A 255 6.14 70.46 34.82
C SER A 255 5.72 69.31 35.74
N ILE A 256 4.97 69.58 36.81
CA ILE A 256 4.33 68.56 37.66
C ILE A 256 3.01 68.00 37.08
N SER A 257 2.56 68.51 35.92
CA SER A 257 1.29 68.11 35.29
C SER A 257 1.47 67.11 34.15
N CYS A 258 0.52 66.18 34.02
CA CYS A 258 0.48 65.19 32.96
C CYS A 258 0.09 65.82 31.62
N GLN A 259 0.95 65.69 30.59
CA GLN A 259 0.75 66.32 29.27
C GLN A 259 -0.48 65.80 28.48
N VAL A 260 -1.20 64.79 28.98
CA VAL A 260 -2.45 64.25 28.40
C VAL A 260 -3.71 64.75 29.12
N CYS A 261 -3.67 64.99 30.44
CA CYS A 261 -4.87 65.33 31.23
C CYS A 261 -4.77 66.67 31.98
N GLU A 262 -3.59 67.27 32.09
CA GLU A 262 -3.31 68.53 32.80
C GLU A 262 -3.62 68.49 34.31
N HIS A 263 -3.74 67.28 34.88
CA HIS A 263 -3.83 67.01 36.32
C HIS A 263 -2.44 66.72 36.91
N ILE A 264 -2.30 66.76 38.24
CA ILE A 264 -1.03 66.44 38.92
C ILE A 264 -0.63 65.00 38.60
N LEU A 265 0.65 64.80 38.27
CA LEU A 265 1.19 63.51 37.84
C LEU A 265 0.98 62.41 38.91
N THR A 266 0.19 61.39 38.55
CA THR A 266 -0.13 60.22 39.39
C THR A 266 0.48 58.97 38.75
N ASP A 267 1.38 58.28 39.46
CA ASP A 267 2.31 57.28 38.90
C ASP A 267 3.00 57.79 37.61
N PRO A 268 3.91 58.79 37.73
CA PRO A 268 4.55 59.40 36.57
C PRO A 268 5.48 58.42 35.85
N VAL A 269 5.41 58.45 34.53
CA VAL A 269 6.35 57.79 33.63
C VAL A 269 6.88 58.77 32.59
N GLU A 270 8.15 58.60 32.26
CA GLU A 270 8.88 59.33 31.23
C GLU A 270 8.96 58.46 29.96
N ALA A 271 8.59 59.03 28.83
CA ALA A 271 8.79 58.40 27.52
C ALA A 271 10.23 58.58 27.01
N THR A 272 10.65 57.81 26.01
CA THR A 272 11.95 57.96 25.32
C THR A 272 12.26 59.39 24.85
N CYS A 273 11.22 60.14 24.50
CA CYS A 273 11.25 61.56 24.13
C CYS A 273 11.14 62.53 25.33
N LYS A 274 11.45 62.10 26.56
CA LYS A 274 11.46 62.86 27.83
C LYS A 274 10.15 63.52 28.27
N HIS A 275 9.02 63.20 27.63
CA HIS A 275 7.71 63.71 28.01
C HIS A 275 7.12 62.94 29.20
N LEU A 276 6.56 63.66 30.18
CA LEU A 276 5.99 63.11 31.41
C LEU A 276 4.46 62.90 31.33
N PHE A 277 4.02 61.72 31.75
CA PHE A 277 2.61 61.32 31.77
C PHE A 277 2.27 60.49 33.01
N CYS A 278 1.02 60.50 33.47
CA CYS A 278 0.53 59.44 34.37
C CYS A 278 0.51 58.10 33.61
N ARG A 279 1.00 57.00 34.21
CA ARG A 279 1.08 55.68 33.53
C ARG A 279 -0.26 55.25 32.92
N VAL A 280 -1.37 55.46 33.63
CA VAL A 280 -2.73 55.14 33.15
C VAL A 280 -3.13 55.99 31.93
N CYS A 281 -2.72 57.25 31.86
CA CYS A 281 -3.03 58.14 30.74
C CYS A 281 -2.28 57.73 29.46
N ILE A 282 -0.97 57.50 29.55
CA ILE A 282 -0.17 57.13 28.36
C ILE A 282 -0.58 55.74 27.85
N LEU A 283 -0.80 54.75 28.72
CA LEU A 283 -1.22 53.40 28.30
C LEU A 283 -2.63 53.38 27.68
N LYS A 284 -3.56 54.27 28.09
CA LYS A 284 -4.84 54.47 27.39
C LYS A 284 -4.62 55.09 26.00
N CYS A 285 -3.76 56.11 25.88
CA CYS A 285 -3.51 56.77 24.60
C CYS A 285 -2.81 55.84 23.57
N LEU A 286 -1.79 55.08 23.99
CA LEU A 286 -1.08 54.14 23.12
C LEU A 286 -2.00 53.01 22.58
N LYS A 287 -3.02 52.60 23.36
CA LYS A 287 -4.04 51.64 22.88
C LYS A 287 -4.99 52.20 21.83
N VAL A 288 -5.17 53.52 21.75
CA VAL A 288 -6.14 54.17 20.86
C VAL A 288 -5.47 54.81 19.63
N MET A 289 -4.23 55.29 19.76
CA MET A 289 -3.49 55.97 18.69
C MET A 289 -2.30 55.17 18.13
N GLY A 290 -2.03 53.98 18.67
CA GLY A 290 -0.83 53.20 18.35
C GLY A 290 0.42 53.66 19.11
N SER A 291 1.57 53.09 18.75
CA SER A 291 2.85 53.20 19.46
C SER A 291 3.58 54.55 19.27
N TYR A 292 2.90 55.67 19.48
CA TYR A 292 3.44 57.03 19.28
C TYR A 292 3.14 57.94 20.47
N CYS A 293 4.10 58.80 20.82
CA CYS A 293 3.96 59.75 21.91
C CYS A 293 2.83 60.78 21.66
N PRO A 294 1.85 60.96 22.56
CA PRO A 294 0.76 61.93 22.36
C PRO A 294 1.17 63.39 22.23
N SER A 295 2.36 63.77 22.70
CA SER A 295 2.86 65.15 22.71
C SER A 295 3.70 65.51 21.48
N CYS A 296 4.49 64.58 20.94
CA CYS A 296 5.46 64.84 19.87
C CYS A 296 5.45 63.79 18.74
N GLN A 297 4.55 62.80 18.77
CA GLN A 297 4.41 61.72 17.79
C GLN A 297 5.63 60.80 17.61
N TYR A 298 6.68 60.95 18.42
CA TYR A 298 7.85 60.06 18.42
C TYR A 298 7.46 58.58 18.75
N PRO A 299 8.05 57.56 18.08
CA PRO A 299 7.78 56.15 18.37
C PRO A 299 8.04 55.80 19.85
N CYS A 300 7.03 55.21 20.49
CA CYS A 300 7.04 54.92 21.92
C CYS A 300 6.23 53.64 22.21
N PHE A 301 6.91 52.54 22.55
CA PHE A 301 6.25 51.29 22.92
C PHE A 301 6.04 51.22 24.45
N PRO A 302 5.04 50.45 24.94
CA PRO A 302 4.80 50.30 26.39
C PRO A 302 5.98 49.70 27.19
N THR A 303 6.95 49.09 26.51
CA THR A 303 8.21 48.57 27.08
C THR A 303 9.24 49.66 27.39
N ASP A 304 9.07 50.85 26.82
CA ASP A 304 10.11 51.88 26.76
C ASP A 304 9.81 53.06 27.71
N LEU A 305 8.77 52.92 28.54
CA LEU A 305 8.33 53.89 29.55
C LEU A 305 9.11 53.67 30.86
N VAL A 306 9.85 54.67 31.32
CA VAL A 306 10.74 54.60 32.48
C VAL A 306 10.16 55.44 33.63
N SER A 307 10.55 55.16 34.88
CA SER A 307 10.27 56.07 36.01
C SER A 307 11.16 57.31 35.92
N PRO A 308 10.64 58.52 36.19
CA PRO A 308 11.47 59.71 36.38
C PRO A 308 12.45 59.55 37.55
N VAL A 309 13.44 60.44 37.59
CA VAL A 309 14.46 60.50 38.63
C VAL A 309 13.87 60.70 40.04
N LYS A 310 14.45 60.03 41.04
CA LYS A 310 13.93 59.99 42.42
C LYS A 310 13.78 61.38 43.07
N SER A 311 14.62 62.34 42.70
CA SER A 311 14.53 63.74 43.16
C SER A 311 13.22 64.41 42.76
N PHE A 312 12.77 64.22 41.52
CA PHE A 312 11.49 64.73 41.02
C PHE A 312 10.30 64.09 41.76
N LEU A 313 10.36 62.79 42.03
CA LEU A 313 9.35 62.08 42.82
C LEU A 313 9.27 62.61 44.27
N SER A 314 10.40 62.93 44.88
CA SER A 314 10.47 63.52 46.22
C SER A 314 9.80 64.90 46.27
N ILE A 315 10.13 65.77 45.30
CA ILE A 315 9.51 67.11 45.17
C ILE A 315 7.99 66.99 44.99
N LEU A 316 7.54 66.07 44.12
CA LEU A 316 6.11 65.89 43.84
C LEU A 316 5.33 65.35 45.06
N ASN A 317 5.90 64.41 45.82
CA ASN A 317 5.25 63.87 47.02
C ASN A 317 5.12 64.89 48.17
N ASN A 318 5.99 65.90 48.19
CA ASN A 318 6.04 66.97 49.20
C ASN A 318 5.16 68.19 48.85
N LEU A 319 4.39 68.15 47.75
CA LEU A 319 3.39 69.18 47.45
C LEU A 319 2.23 69.11 48.45
N VAL A 320 1.81 70.27 48.98
CA VAL A 320 0.67 70.36 49.91
C VAL A 320 -0.64 70.54 49.12
N VAL A 321 -1.63 69.71 49.43
CA VAL A 321 -2.98 69.74 48.84
C VAL A 321 -4.05 69.82 49.95
N ARG A 322 -5.11 70.60 49.71
CA ARG A 322 -6.28 70.69 50.59
C ARG A 322 -7.26 69.56 50.31
N CYS A 323 -7.96 69.06 51.32
CA CYS A 323 -9.05 68.11 51.07
C CYS A 323 -10.24 68.79 50.37
N PRO A 324 -10.84 68.21 49.32
CA PRO A 324 -12.03 68.73 48.64
C PRO A 324 -13.34 68.11 49.16
N VAL A 325 -13.31 67.38 50.28
CA VAL A 325 -14.50 66.78 50.92
C VAL A 325 -15.15 67.82 51.84
N MET A 326 -16.48 67.90 51.84
CA MET A 326 -17.20 68.78 52.76
C MET A 326 -16.83 68.47 54.22
N ASP A 327 -16.76 69.51 55.04
CA ASP A 327 -16.35 69.47 56.46
C ASP A 327 -14.92 68.92 56.73
N CYS A 328 -14.08 68.78 55.69
CA CYS A 328 -12.65 68.52 55.84
C CYS A 328 -11.81 69.70 55.31
N HIS A 329 -11.02 70.32 56.18
CA HIS A 329 -10.17 71.47 55.84
C HIS A 329 -8.66 71.20 56.05
N GLU A 330 -8.26 69.93 56.12
CA GLU A 330 -6.85 69.56 56.33
C GLU A 330 -5.96 69.86 55.10
N GLU A 331 -4.75 70.35 55.37
CA GLU A 331 -3.67 70.50 54.41
C GLU A 331 -2.69 69.33 54.53
N ILE A 332 -2.55 68.54 53.45
CA ILE A 332 -1.89 67.24 53.49
C ILE A 332 -0.88 67.12 52.35
N PHE A 333 0.29 66.54 52.63
CA PHE A 333 1.26 66.18 51.61
C PHE A 333 0.70 65.17 50.62
N LEU A 334 0.89 65.39 49.32
CA LEU A 334 0.37 64.57 48.22
C LEU A 334 0.66 63.07 48.41
N GLY A 335 1.84 62.72 48.92
CA GLY A 335 2.22 61.33 49.21
C GLY A 335 1.38 60.62 50.29
N LYS A 336 0.67 61.36 51.15
CA LYS A 336 -0.21 60.82 52.22
C LYS A 336 -1.70 60.93 51.89
N TYR A 337 -2.10 61.77 50.93
CA TYR A 337 -3.51 62.02 50.57
C TYR A 337 -4.32 60.74 50.29
N CYS A 338 -3.71 59.71 49.69
CA CYS A 338 -4.37 58.44 49.40
C CYS A 338 -4.74 57.61 50.65
N GLN A 339 -4.13 57.85 51.80
CA GLN A 339 -4.52 57.21 53.07
C GLN A 339 -5.70 57.96 53.69
N HIS A 340 -5.62 59.30 53.76
CA HIS A 340 -6.70 60.17 54.24
C HIS A 340 -8.01 60.02 53.41
N ARG A 341 -7.92 59.81 52.08
CA ARG A 341 -9.12 59.54 51.27
C ARG A 341 -9.75 58.15 51.54
N SER A 342 -9.06 57.24 52.23
CA SER A 342 -9.62 55.92 52.58
C SER A 342 -10.45 55.97 53.86
N SER A 343 -10.06 56.77 54.86
CA SER A 343 -10.85 56.97 56.09
C SER A 343 -12.22 57.60 55.84
N HIS A 344 -12.39 58.38 54.77
CA HIS A 344 -13.71 58.84 54.32
C HIS A 344 -14.55 57.77 53.62
N LYS A 345 -13.97 56.62 53.24
CA LYS A 345 -14.60 55.62 52.37
C LYS A 345 -15.08 54.36 53.09
N GLU A 346 -14.70 54.18 54.35
CA GLU A 346 -15.08 53.02 55.18
C GLU A 346 -16.49 53.14 55.79
N ALA A 347 -17.17 54.29 55.61
CA ALA A 347 -18.50 54.57 56.17
C ALA A 347 -19.70 54.20 55.27
N GLU A 348 -19.52 54.06 53.95
CA GLU A 348 -20.64 53.92 52.98
C GLU A 348 -20.74 52.55 52.28
N ASP A 349 -19.70 51.71 52.29
CA ASP A 349 -19.55 50.58 51.36
C ASP A 349 -19.82 49.21 52.02
N ARG A 350 -21.07 48.97 52.45
CA ARG A 350 -21.60 47.60 52.62
C ARG A 350 -22.37 47.18 51.37
N ASP A 351 -22.18 45.92 50.98
CA ASP A 351 -22.83 45.22 49.85
C ASP A 351 -22.42 45.63 48.42
N SER A 352 -21.14 45.42 48.08
CA SER A 352 -20.71 45.22 46.69
C SER A 352 -19.75 44.01 46.49
N TYR A 353 -20.24 42.93 45.87
CA TYR A 353 -19.45 41.71 45.61
C TYR A 353 -18.50 41.88 44.41
N VAL A 354 -17.21 42.09 44.69
CA VAL A 354 -16.17 42.21 43.65
C VAL A 354 -15.80 40.84 43.06
N PHE A 355 -15.84 40.71 41.72
CA PHE A 355 -15.42 39.49 41.03
C PHE A 355 -13.89 39.31 41.09
N ILE A 356 -13.41 38.54 42.07
CA ILE A 356 -12.01 38.15 42.16
C ILE A 356 -11.71 37.07 41.11
N ASN A 357 -10.88 37.40 40.13
CA ASN A 357 -10.34 36.42 39.18
C ASN A 357 -9.43 35.42 39.92
N LYS A 358 -9.96 34.22 40.19
CA LYS A 358 -9.26 33.12 40.89
C LYS A 358 -8.06 32.53 40.10
N GLY A 359 -7.76 33.06 38.91
CA GLY A 359 -6.71 32.58 38.04
C GLY A 359 -7.04 31.25 37.37
N GLY A 360 -6.00 30.57 36.90
CA GLY A 360 -6.10 29.27 36.22
C GLY A 360 -5.30 29.23 34.91
N ARG A 361 -4.90 28.03 34.50
CA ARG A 361 -4.17 27.83 33.24
C ARG A 361 -5.07 28.19 32.04
N PRO A 362 -4.62 29.04 31.10
CA PRO A 362 -5.38 29.35 29.89
C PRO A 362 -5.86 28.10 29.15
N ARG A 363 -7.15 28.08 28.78
CA ARG A 363 -7.78 26.93 28.10
C ARG A 363 -7.17 26.74 26.72
N GLN A 364 -6.32 25.73 26.57
CA GLN A 364 -5.73 25.35 25.27
C GLN A 364 -6.81 24.81 24.30
N HIS A 365 -6.54 24.98 23.00
CA HIS A 365 -7.40 24.48 21.92
C HIS A 365 -7.47 22.95 21.91
N LEU A 366 -8.63 22.36 21.62
CA LEU A 366 -8.88 20.93 21.80
C LEU A 366 -7.92 20.03 21.00
N LEU A 367 -7.54 20.45 19.79
CA LEU A 367 -6.60 19.71 18.94
C LEU A 367 -5.14 19.77 19.41
N SER A 368 -4.79 20.72 20.29
CA SER A 368 -3.44 20.86 20.87
C SER A 368 -3.23 20.07 22.17
N LEU A 369 -4.25 19.34 22.63
CA LEU A 369 -4.25 18.60 23.90
C LEU A 369 -3.88 17.12 23.69
N THR A 370 -3.25 16.52 24.70
CA THR A 370 -3.03 15.07 24.74
C THR A 370 -4.35 14.32 24.93
N ARG A 371 -4.42 13.05 24.50
CA ARG A 371 -5.63 12.21 24.63
C ARG A 371 -6.23 12.18 26.03
N ARG A 372 -5.41 12.21 27.10
CA ARG A 372 -5.89 12.27 28.50
C ARG A 372 -6.57 13.60 28.83
N ALA A 373 -6.03 14.72 28.36
CA ALA A 373 -6.62 16.04 28.54
C ALA A 373 -7.87 16.24 27.66
N GLN A 374 -7.89 15.69 26.44
CA GLN A 374 -9.09 15.64 25.59
C GLN A 374 -10.21 14.81 26.26
N LYS A 375 -9.91 13.60 26.76
CA LYS A 375 -10.87 12.76 27.51
C LYS A 375 -11.46 13.48 28.73
N HIS A 376 -10.67 14.31 29.42
CA HIS A 376 -11.17 15.12 30.53
C HIS A 376 -12.03 16.30 30.03
N ARG A 377 -11.60 17.03 29.01
CA ARG A 377 -12.33 18.20 28.48
C ARG A 377 -13.66 17.82 27.82
N LEU A 378 -13.77 16.61 27.29
CA LEU A 378 -14.97 16.05 26.65
C LEU A 378 -15.72 15.06 27.55
N ARG A 379 -15.40 14.96 28.87
CA ARG A 379 -16.03 13.98 29.77
C ARG A 379 -17.56 14.09 29.75
N GLU A 380 -18.07 15.31 29.87
CA GLU A 380 -19.52 15.56 29.99
C GLU A 380 -20.26 15.26 28.68
N LEU A 381 -19.79 15.84 27.57
CA LEU A 381 -20.34 15.56 26.24
C LEU A 381 -20.27 14.05 25.90
N LYS A 382 -19.21 13.35 26.34
CA LYS A 382 -19.13 11.88 26.17
C LYS A 382 -20.20 11.13 26.98
N LEU A 383 -20.56 11.60 28.18
CA LEU A 383 -21.64 11.00 28.96
C LEU A 383 -23.00 11.27 28.31
N GLN A 384 -23.22 12.49 27.81
CA GLN A 384 -24.43 12.87 27.08
C GLN A 384 -24.62 12.05 25.80
N VAL A 385 -23.57 11.93 24.96
CA VAL A 385 -23.62 11.11 23.72
C VAL A 385 -23.79 9.61 24.04
N LYS A 386 -23.25 9.11 25.16
CA LYS A 386 -23.54 7.75 25.62
C LYS A 386 -25.00 7.57 26.02
N ALA A 387 -25.52 8.45 26.86
CA ALA A 387 -26.91 8.39 27.32
C ALA A 387 -27.94 8.63 26.20
N PHE A 388 -27.55 9.31 25.11
CA PHE A 388 -28.33 9.38 23.87
C PHE A 388 -28.28 8.04 23.11
N ALA A 389 -27.09 7.52 22.81
CA ALA A 389 -26.94 6.26 22.08
C ALA A 389 -27.60 5.08 22.81
N GLU A 390 -27.52 5.04 24.14
CA GLU A 390 -28.16 4.04 25.02
C GLU A 390 -29.69 4.13 25.08
N LYS A 391 -30.30 5.22 24.58
CA LYS A 391 -31.76 5.38 24.50
C LYS A 391 -32.31 5.14 23.10
N GLU A 392 -31.69 5.74 22.09
CA GLU A 392 -32.22 5.76 20.71
C GLU A 392 -31.59 4.67 19.81
N GLU A 393 -30.32 4.32 20.05
CA GLU A 393 -29.45 3.64 19.07
C GLU A 393 -28.80 2.35 19.65
N GLY A 394 -29.47 1.71 20.62
CA GLY A 394 -29.03 0.46 21.25
C GLY A 394 -27.66 0.49 21.95
N GLY A 395 -27.06 1.67 22.11
CA GLY A 395 -25.73 1.87 22.67
C GLY A 395 -24.58 2.01 21.65
N ASP A 396 -24.81 2.09 20.33
CA ASP A 396 -23.72 2.28 19.35
C ASP A 396 -23.19 3.73 19.30
N VAL A 397 -22.40 4.06 20.32
CA VAL A 397 -21.64 5.30 20.42
C VAL A 397 -20.70 5.52 19.22
N LYS A 398 -20.21 4.46 18.56
CA LYS A 398 -19.27 4.58 17.44
C LYS A 398 -20.00 5.15 16.21
N SER A 399 -21.11 4.55 15.81
CA SER A 399 -21.89 5.01 14.66
C SER A 399 -22.48 6.40 14.91
N VAL A 400 -23.05 6.65 16.10
CA VAL A 400 -23.52 7.99 16.50
C VAL A 400 -22.42 9.05 16.40
N CYS A 401 -21.21 8.79 16.93
CA CYS A 401 -20.10 9.76 16.84
C CYS A 401 -19.62 10.00 15.40
N LEU A 402 -19.67 8.98 14.54
CA LEU A 402 -19.29 9.10 13.13
C LEU A 402 -20.32 9.91 12.34
N THR A 403 -21.61 9.62 12.49
CA THR A 403 -22.71 10.36 11.86
C THR A 403 -22.73 11.82 12.31
N LEU A 404 -22.54 12.11 13.60
CA LEU A 404 -22.41 13.48 14.10
C LEU A 404 -21.24 14.25 13.44
N PHE A 405 -20.11 13.59 13.19
CA PHE A 405 -18.97 14.22 12.53
C PHE A 405 -19.18 14.40 11.02
N LEU A 406 -19.83 13.45 10.34
CA LEU A 406 -20.27 13.60 8.94
C LEU A 406 -21.22 14.78 8.75
N LEU A 407 -22.23 14.90 9.61
CA LEU A 407 -23.18 16.01 9.57
C LEU A 407 -22.48 17.35 9.85
N ALA A 408 -21.51 17.40 10.76
CA ALA A 408 -20.71 18.60 11.00
C ALA A 408 -19.82 18.99 9.80
N LEU A 409 -19.21 18.02 9.10
CA LEU A 409 -18.43 18.26 7.88
C LEU A 409 -19.33 18.74 6.73
N ARG A 410 -20.50 18.13 6.52
CA ARG A 410 -21.49 18.56 5.53
C ARG A 410 -22.04 19.95 5.82
N ALA A 411 -22.38 20.25 7.08
CA ALA A 411 -22.80 21.60 7.49
C ALA A 411 -21.68 22.65 7.36
N SER A 412 -20.42 22.23 7.34
CA SER A 412 -19.25 23.08 7.05
C SER A 412 -18.92 23.18 5.54
N ASN A 413 -19.73 22.56 4.68
CA ASN A 413 -19.53 22.39 3.23
C ASN A 413 -18.23 21.63 2.84
N GLU A 414 -17.63 20.88 3.75
CA GLU A 414 -16.41 20.11 3.51
C GLU A 414 -16.71 18.72 2.89
N HIS A 415 -17.53 18.70 1.83
CA HIS A 415 -18.07 17.47 1.22
C HIS A 415 -17.00 16.40 0.97
N ARG A 416 -15.88 16.74 0.33
CA ARG A 416 -14.78 15.79 0.06
C ARG A 416 -14.24 15.09 1.32
N GLN A 417 -14.23 15.76 2.48
CA GLN A 417 -13.82 15.15 3.74
C GLN A 417 -14.91 14.26 4.35
N ALA A 418 -16.19 14.60 4.14
CA ALA A 418 -17.30 13.71 4.48
C ALA A 418 -17.27 12.44 3.60
N ASP A 419 -17.01 12.58 2.30
CA ASP A 419 -16.92 11.46 1.36
C ASP A 419 -15.70 10.57 1.67
N GLU A 420 -14.54 11.16 1.99
CA GLU A 420 -13.35 10.44 2.50
C GLU A 420 -13.67 9.67 3.80
N LEU A 421 -14.49 10.25 4.69
CA LEU A 421 -14.91 9.61 5.95
C LEU A 421 -15.94 8.49 5.73
N GLU A 422 -16.93 8.67 4.85
CA GLU A 422 -17.88 7.61 4.47
C GLU A 422 -17.19 6.45 3.77
N ALA A 423 -16.20 6.71 2.91
CA ALA A 423 -15.35 5.67 2.35
C ALA A 423 -14.63 4.88 3.47
N ILE A 424 -14.06 5.57 4.48
CA ILE A 424 -13.44 4.90 5.64
C ILE A 424 -14.47 4.08 6.45
N MET A 425 -15.68 4.58 6.63
CA MET A 425 -16.76 3.87 7.35
C MET A 425 -17.23 2.62 6.61
N GLN A 426 -17.33 2.68 5.28
CA GLN A 426 -17.67 1.55 4.40
C GLN A 426 -16.49 0.59 4.14
N GLY A 427 -15.33 0.79 4.79
CA GLY A 427 -14.12 -0.03 4.57
C GLY A 427 -13.38 0.23 3.23
N LYS A 428 -13.84 1.21 2.45
CA LYS A 428 -13.29 1.68 1.16
C LYS A 428 -12.21 2.77 1.33
N GLY A 429 -11.73 3.00 2.56
CA GLY A 429 -10.68 3.98 2.86
C GLY A 429 -9.29 3.58 2.36
N SER A 430 -8.27 4.39 2.64
CA SER A 430 -6.89 4.16 2.14
C SER A 430 -6.14 2.96 2.77
N GLY A 431 -6.85 2.07 3.48
CA GLY A 431 -6.34 0.81 4.02
C GLY A 431 -7.16 -0.33 3.43
N LEU A 432 -6.53 -1.18 2.62
CA LEU A 432 -7.20 -2.25 1.88
C LEU A 432 -7.84 -3.27 2.83
N HIS A 433 -8.96 -3.88 2.44
CA HIS A 433 -9.59 -4.95 3.20
C HIS A 433 -8.64 -6.16 3.36
N PRO A 434 -8.66 -6.92 4.48
CA PRO A 434 -7.80 -8.09 4.66
C PRO A 434 -7.94 -9.14 3.55
N ALA A 435 -9.12 -9.34 2.99
CA ALA A 435 -9.35 -10.24 1.84
C ALA A 435 -8.61 -9.76 0.58
N VAL A 436 -8.70 -8.47 0.23
CA VAL A 436 -7.95 -7.88 -0.89
C VAL A 436 -6.44 -7.97 -0.67
N CYS A 437 -5.97 -7.84 0.57
CA CYS A 437 -4.56 -8.06 0.90
C CYS A 437 -4.14 -9.53 0.78
N LEU A 438 -5.06 -10.48 1.06
CA LEU A 438 -4.85 -11.91 0.87
C LEU A 438 -4.78 -12.23 -0.62
N ALA A 439 -5.76 -11.82 -1.43
CA ALA A 439 -5.78 -11.92 -2.89
C ALA A 439 -4.47 -11.47 -3.52
N ILE A 440 -4.06 -10.22 -3.24
CA ILE A 440 -2.78 -9.66 -3.72
C ILE A 440 -1.60 -10.56 -3.32
N ARG A 441 -1.54 -11.05 -2.08
CA ARG A 441 -0.45 -11.94 -1.63
C ARG A 441 -0.46 -13.27 -2.39
N ILE A 442 -1.62 -13.93 -2.49
CA ILE A 442 -1.76 -15.28 -3.05
C ILE A 442 -1.48 -15.24 -4.56
N ASN A 443 -2.15 -14.36 -5.30
CA ASN A 443 -2.15 -14.36 -6.77
C ASN A 443 -0.85 -13.76 -7.35
N THR A 444 -0.12 -12.94 -6.59
CA THR A 444 1.26 -12.53 -6.94
C THR A 444 2.35 -13.49 -6.41
N PHE A 445 1.95 -14.62 -5.81
CA PHE A 445 2.83 -15.66 -5.25
C PHE A 445 3.79 -15.17 -4.14
N LEU A 446 3.42 -14.13 -3.39
CA LEU A 446 4.27 -13.58 -2.32
C LEU A 446 4.27 -14.50 -1.10
N SER A 447 5.47 -14.94 -0.70
CA SER A 447 5.65 -15.65 0.57
C SER A 447 5.30 -14.75 1.75
N CYS A 448 4.90 -15.34 2.89
CA CYS A 448 4.56 -14.59 4.11
C CYS A 448 5.67 -13.59 4.51
N SER A 449 6.94 -13.98 4.36
CA SER A 449 8.10 -13.15 4.66
C SER A 449 8.30 -12.00 3.65
N GLN A 450 8.08 -12.26 2.35
CA GLN A 450 8.13 -11.21 1.32
C GLN A 450 7.01 -10.19 1.51
N TYR A 451 5.77 -10.65 1.70
CA TYR A 451 4.63 -9.80 2.00
C TYR A 451 4.84 -8.99 3.29
N HIS A 452 5.36 -9.60 4.36
CA HIS A 452 5.64 -8.88 5.61
C HIS A 452 6.71 -7.80 5.43
N LYS A 453 7.76 -8.06 4.64
CA LYS A 453 8.78 -7.06 4.27
C LYS A 453 8.15 -5.89 3.50
N MET A 454 7.31 -6.17 2.51
CA MET A 454 6.55 -5.16 1.74
C MET A 454 5.66 -4.31 2.66
N TYR A 455 4.80 -4.95 3.46
CA TYR A 455 3.94 -4.29 4.46
C TYR A 455 4.74 -3.38 5.40
N ARG A 456 5.86 -3.87 5.96
CA ARG A 456 6.70 -3.11 6.90
C ARG A 456 7.32 -1.89 6.22
N THR A 457 7.86 -2.03 5.01
CA THR A 457 8.46 -0.91 4.26
C THR A 457 7.40 0.13 3.86
N VAL A 458 6.28 -0.28 3.27
CA VAL A 458 5.21 0.65 2.85
C VAL A 458 4.64 1.42 4.04
N LYS A 459 4.41 0.75 5.18
CA LYS A 459 3.93 1.39 6.41
C LYS A 459 4.96 2.33 7.04
N ALA A 460 6.25 2.02 6.96
CA ALA A 460 7.33 2.89 7.45
C ALA A 460 7.53 4.14 6.59
N VAL A 461 7.43 4.03 5.26
CA VAL A 461 7.65 5.16 4.33
C VAL A 461 6.43 6.08 4.25
N SER A 462 5.21 5.53 4.17
CA SER A 462 3.98 6.33 4.04
C SER A 462 3.40 6.83 5.36
N GLY A 463 3.81 6.23 6.50
CA GLY A 463 3.16 6.43 7.80
C GLY A 463 1.73 5.89 7.91
N ARG A 464 1.17 5.31 6.83
CA ARG A 464 -0.21 4.79 6.76
C ARG A 464 -0.20 3.26 6.64
N GLN A 465 -1.22 2.62 7.21
CA GLN A 465 -1.43 1.17 7.06
C GLN A 465 -2.30 0.90 5.82
N ILE A 466 -1.65 0.84 4.65
CA ILE A 466 -2.32 0.51 3.37
C ILE A 466 -2.58 -1.00 3.29
N PHE A 467 -1.53 -1.80 3.43
CA PHE A 467 -1.60 -3.26 3.53
C PHE A 467 -1.90 -3.71 4.97
N GLN A 468 -2.57 -4.83 5.13
CA GLN A 468 -2.92 -5.38 6.45
C GLN A 468 -1.85 -6.36 6.99
N PRO A 469 -1.65 -6.45 8.31
CA PRO A 469 -0.66 -7.34 8.91
C PRO A 469 -1.04 -8.82 8.74
N LEU A 470 -0.03 -9.72 8.74
CA LEU A 470 -0.23 -11.16 8.51
C LEU A 470 -1.26 -11.84 9.43
N HIS A 471 -1.47 -11.36 10.67
CA HIS A 471 -2.49 -11.94 11.54
C HIS A 471 -3.92 -11.65 11.04
N ALA A 472 -4.17 -10.50 10.41
CA ALA A 472 -5.47 -10.19 9.82
C ALA A 472 -5.75 -11.05 8.58
N LEU A 473 -4.72 -11.29 7.76
CA LEU A 473 -4.79 -12.22 6.63
C LEU A 473 -5.04 -13.65 7.10
N ARG A 474 -4.42 -14.10 8.20
CA ARG A 474 -4.66 -15.42 8.82
C ARG A 474 -6.05 -15.58 9.43
N THR A 475 -6.72 -14.48 9.80
CA THR A 475 -8.13 -14.52 10.19
C THR A 475 -9.04 -14.58 8.96
N ALA A 476 -8.73 -13.79 7.93
CA ALA A 476 -9.50 -13.77 6.68
C ALA A 476 -9.40 -15.10 5.91
N GLU A 477 -8.23 -15.75 5.86
CA GLU A 477 -8.05 -17.01 5.13
C GLU A 477 -8.89 -18.17 5.70
N LYS A 478 -9.38 -18.07 6.96
CA LYS A 478 -10.26 -19.09 7.54
C LYS A 478 -11.60 -19.24 6.82
N ALA A 479 -12.19 -18.14 6.34
CA ALA A 479 -13.51 -18.17 5.70
C ALA A 479 -13.52 -18.87 4.33
N LEU A 480 -12.34 -19.05 3.74
CA LEU A 480 -12.13 -19.66 2.41
C LEU A 480 -11.58 -21.09 2.49
N LEU A 481 -11.37 -21.62 3.70
CA LEU A 481 -10.83 -22.96 3.92
C LEU A 481 -11.96 -23.94 4.30
N PRO A 482 -11.83 -25.23 3.93
CA PRO A 482 -12.70 -26.29 4.44
C PRO A 482 -12.71 -26.30 5.97
N GLY A 483 -13.91 -26.49 6.55
CA GLY A 483 -14.16 -26.47 7.99
C GLY A 483 -14.74 -25.16 8.55
N TYR A 484 -15.27 -24.27 7.70
CA TYR A 484 -15.83 -22.97 8.13
C TYR A 484 -17.37 -22.85 8.03
N HIS A 485 -17.98 -23.42 6.99
CA HIS A 485 -19.42 -23.27 6.72
C HIS A 485 -20.23 -24.44 7.27
N PRO A 486 -21.43 -24.21 7.86
CA PRO A 486 -22.35 -25.29 8.22
C PRO A 486 -23.02 -25.88 6.98
N PHE A 487 -23.34 -27.17 7.04
CA PHE A 487 -24.06 -27.91 5.99
C PHE A 487 -24.66 -29.19 6.58
N GLU A 488 -25.60 -29.81 5.86
CA GLU A 488 -26.21 -31.09 6.23
C GLU A 488 -26.36 -32.00 5.00
N TRP A 489 -26.39 -33.33 5.19
CA TRP A 489 -26.63 -34.30 4.12
C TRP A 489 -27.92 -35.07 4.37
N ALA A 490 -28.79 -35.12 3.36
CA ALA A 490 -30.09 -35.77 3.41
C ALA A 490 -30.19 -36.87 2.33
N PRO A 491 -30.17 -38.17 2.72
CA PRO A 491 -29.93 -38.72 4.05
C PRO A 491 -28.45 -38.61 4.50
N PRO A 492 -28.14 -38.77 5.80
CA PRO A 492 -26.77 -38.72 6.31
C PRO A 492 -25.82 -39.71 5.61
N LEU A 493 -24.58 -39.27 5.37
CA LEU A 493 -23.58 -40.05 4.65
C LEU A 493 -23.13 -41.29 5.44
N LYS A 494 -23.16 -42.46 4.79
CA LYS A 494 -22.65 -43.71 5.36
C LYS A 494 -21.15 -43.63 5.62
N ASN A 495 -20.72 -43.97 6.82
CA ASN A 495 -19.32 -44.01 7.27
C ASN A 495 -18.57 -42.65 7.24
N VAL A 496 -19.28 -41.52 7.21
CA VAL A 496 -18.69 -40.17 7.30
C VAL A 496 -19.24 -39.46 8.55
N SER A 497 -18.39 -38.70 9.25
CA SER A 497 -18.80 -37.94 10.44
C SER A 497 -19.61 -36.70 10.07
N SER A 498 -20.69 -36.44 10.82
CA SER A 498 -21.54 -35.25 10.67
C SER A 498 -20.89 -33.93 11.14
N ASP A 499 -19.68 -33.96 11.74
CA ASP A 499 -18.98 -32.72 12.10
C ASP A 499 -18.56 -31.95 10.84
N THR A 500 -18.97 -30.68 10.76
CA THR A 500 -18.70 -29.77 9.64
C THR A 500 -17.39 -28.99 9.79
N ASN A 501 -16.79 -28.96 10.99
CA ASN A 501 -15.64 -28.11 11.35
C ASN A 501 -14.28 -28.73 11.00
N VAL A 502 -14.27 -29.79 10.18
CA VAL A 502 -13.07 -30.58 9.86
C VAL A 502 -12.23 -29.91 8.78
N GLY A 503 -11.07 -29.39 9.16
CA GLY A 503 -10.09 -28.77 8.26
C GLY A 503 -9.15 -29.76 7.58
N ILE A 504 -7.84 -29.45 7.58
CA ILE A 504 -6.80 -30.37 7.07
C ILE A 504 -6.64 -31.52 8.07
N ILE A 505 -6.77 -32.74 7.56
CA ILE A 505 -6.59 -34.00 8.30
C ILE A 505 -5.39 -34.78 7.76
N ASP A 506 -4.96 -35.78 8.52
CA ASP A 506 -3.94 -36.70 8.06
C ASP A 506 -4.49 -37.63 6.97
N GLY A 507 -3.72 -37.83 5.89
CA GLY A 507 -4.12 -38.76 4.83
C GLY A 507 -4.16 -40.20 5.33
N LEU A 508 -3.29 -40.54 6.29
CA LEU A 508 -3.21 -41.85 6.94
C LEU A 508 -4.47 -42.25 7.71
N SER A 509 -5.40 -41.31 7.94
CA SER A 509 -6.78 -41.55 8.42
C SER A 509 -6.93 -42.43 9.68
N GLY A 510 -5.89 -42.55 10.52
CA GLY A 510 -5.91 -43.27 11.80
C GLY A 510 -5.15 -44.60 11.86
N ILE A 511 -4.39 -44.97 10.82
CA ILE A 511 -3.52 -46.16 10.83
C ILE A 511 -2.54 -46.10 12.02
N GLN A 512 -2.36 -47.23 12.71
CA GLN A 512 -1.43 -47.35 13.82
C GLN A 512 -0.02 -47.60 13.30
N TYR A 513 0.96 -46.94 13.92
CA TYR A 513 2.38 -47.19 13.67
C TYR A 513 2.91 -48.24 14.66
N SER A 514 2.53 -49.51 14.48
CA SER A 514 3.29 -50.60 15.11
C SER A 514 4.55 -50.91 14.29
N VAL A 515 5.50 -51.61 14.93
CA VAL A 515 6.66 -52.23 14.26
C VAL A 515 6.28 -53.60 13.68
N ASP A 516 5.18 -54.20 14.17
CA ASP A 516 4.66 -55.50 13.72
C ASP A 516 3.78 -55.39 12.47
N ASP A 517 3.28 -54.18 12.16
CA ASP A 517 2.42 -53.87 11.02
C ASP A 517 3.23 -53.51 9.76
N TYR A 518 2.55 -53.41 8.61
CA TYR A 518 3.18 -53.01 7.35
C TYR A 518 3.78 -51.58 7.45
N PRO A 519 5.04 -51.35 7.05
CA PRO A 519 5.72 -50.07 7.24
C PRO A 519 5.12 -48.95 6.37
N VAL A 520 4.51 -47.95 7.00
CA VAL A 520 3.86 -46.81 6.33
C VAL A 520 4.86 -45.68 6.09
N ASP A 521 5.81 -45.90 5.17
CA ASP A 521 6.85 -44.94 4.75
C ASP A 521 6.31 -43.84 3.80
N THR A 522 5.20 -43.22 4.18
CA THR A 522 4.61 -42.08 3.46
C THR A 522 4.23 -40.94 4.42
N THR A 523 4.04 -39.75 3.85
CA THR A 523 3.43 -38.61 4.54
C THR A 523 2.35 -38.01 3.65
N ALA A 524 1.13 -37.90 4.18
CA ALA A 524 -0.03 -37.46 3.42
C ALA A 524 -0.89 -36.46 4.20
N LYS A 525 -1.48 -35.48 3.51
CA LYS A 525 -2.49 -34.56 4.08
C LYS A 525 -3.64 -34.41 3.09
N ARG A 526 -4.86 -34.37 3.61
CA ARG A 526 -6.09 -34.22 2.81
C ARG A 526 -7.10 -33.31 3.50
N PHE A 527 -8.10 -32.88 2.74
CA PHE A 527 -9.39 -32.49 3.31
C PHE A 527 -10.35 -33.69 3.30
N ARG A 528 -11.43 -33.61 4.08
CA ARG A 528 -12.60 -34.49 3.89
C ARG A 528 -13.38 -34.02 2.66
N TYR A 529 -13.82 -34.94 1.81
CA TYR A 529 -14.27 -34.61 0.45
C TYR A 529 -15.53 -33.73 0.46
N ASP A 530 -16.52 -34.07 1.28
CA ASP A 530 -17.75 -33.28 1.48
C ASP A 530 -17.47 -31.85 1.95
N VAL A 531 -16.61 -31.67 2.96
CA VAL A 531 -16.25 -30.34 3.49
C VAL A 531 -15.52 -29.50 2.42
N ALA A 532 -14.68 -30.14 1.60
CA ALA A 532 -14.03 -29.49 0.48
C ALA A 532 -15.03 -29.08 -0.62
N LEU A 533 -16.03 -29.91 -0.93
CA LEU A 533 -17.08 -29.55 -1.89
C LEU A 533 -17.93 -28.38 -1.39
N VAL A 534 -18.29 -28.35 -0.11
CA VAL A 534 -19.01 -27.23 0.51
C VAL A 534 -18.21 -25.93 0.40
N ALA A 535 -16.93 -25.94 0.79
CA ALA A 535 -16.06 -24.78 0.67
C ALA A 535 -15.83 -24.37 -0.80
N ALA A 536 -15.82 -25.31 -1.74
CA ALA A 536 -15.73 -25.03 -3.17
C ALA A 536 -17.01 -24.45 -3.78
N LEU A 537 -18.19 -24.79 -3.24
CA LEU A 537 -19.48 -24.21 -3.65
C LEU A 537 -19.68 -22.80 -3.08
N MET A 538 -19.34 -22.57 -1.81
CA MET A 538 -19.42 -21.22 -1.22
C MET A 538 -18.42 -20.23 -1.85
N ASP A 539 -17.26 -20.71 -2.28
CA ASP A 539 -16.28 -19.92 -3.06
C ASP A 539 -16.80 -19.46 -4.44
N ILE A 540 -17.90 -20.04 -4.95
CA ILE A 540 -18.56 -19.66 -6.20
C ILE A 540 -20.02 -19.21 -6.00
N GLU A 541 -20.42 -18.83 -4.79
CA GLU A 541 -21.78 -18.38 -4.46
C GLU A 541 -22.22 -17.20 -5.35
N GLU A 542 -21.33 -16.25 -5.63
CA GLU A 542 -21.61 -15.12 -6.53
C GLU A 542 -21.80 -15.58 -7.99
N ASP A 543 -20.90 -16.43 -8.53
CA ASP A 543 -21.03 -16.99 -9.89
C ASP A 543 -22.40 -17.69 -10.09
N VAL A 544 -22.88 -18.41 -9.08
CA VAL A 544 -24.17 -19.14 -9.12
C VAL A 544 -25.37 -18.18 -9.08
N LEU A 545 -25.30 -17.10 -8.30
CA LEU A 545 -26.37 -16.09 -8.20
C LEU A 545 -26.43 -15.18 -9.44
N GLU A 546 -25.28 -14.84 -10.03
CA GLU A 546 -25.21 -14.15 -11.33
C GLU A 546 -25.73 -15.07 -12.45
N GLY A 547 -25.41 -16.36 -12.39
CA GLY A 547 -25.96 -17.39 -13.28
C GLY A 547 -27.49 -17.47 -13.25
N LEU A 548 -28.11 -17.52 -12.06
CA LEU A 548 -29.58 -17.54 -11.93
C LEU A 548 -30.22 -16.30 -12.58
N LYS A 549 -29.67 -15.11 -12.34
CA LYS A 549 -30.15 -13.84 -12.89
C LYS A 549 -30.01 -13.76 -14.40
N THR A 550 -28.91 -14.30 -14.93
CA THR A 550 -28.65 -14.35 -16.38
C THR A 550 -29.60 -15.31 -17.11
N GLN A 551 -30.21 -16.26 -16.38
CA GLN A 551 -31.25 -17.18 -16.89
C GLN A 551 -32.67 -16.73 -16.52
N GLU A 552 -32.86 -15.52 -16.00
CA GLU A 552 -34.15 -14.96 -15.55
C GLU A 552 -34.87 -15.80 -14.47
N LEU A 553 -34.11 -16.56 -13.68
CA LEU A 553 -34.63 -17.42 -12.60
C LEU A 553 -34.58 -16.72 -11.22
N ASP A 554 -35.56 -17.03 -10.37
CA ASP A 554 -35.66 -16.51 -9.00
C ASP A 554 -34.43 -16.83 -8.13
N ASP A 555 -33.89 -15.81 -7.45
CA ASP A 555 -32.87 -15.97 -6.40
C ASP A 555 -33.32 -16.97 -5.31
N TYR A 556 -34.64 -17.12 -5.09
CA TYR A 556 -35.23 -18.00 -4.09
C TYR A 556 -35.44 -19.46 -4.54
N LEU A 557 -34.95 -19.86 -5.72
CA LEU A 557 -35.15 -21.21 -6.26
C LEU A 557 -34.56 -22.31 -5.35
N LYS A 558 -35.43 -23.22 -4.90
CA LYS A 558 -35.12 -24.37 -4.01
C LYS A 558 -35.09 -25.74 -4.73
N ARG A 559 -35.07 -25.76 -6.06
CA ARG A 559 -34.91 -27.00 -6.85
C ARG A 559 -33.51 -27.60 -6.62
N PRO A 560 -33.33 -28.94 -6.71
CA PRO A 560 -32.01 -29.55 -6.56
C PRO A 560 -31.10 -29.18 -7.73
N PHE A 561 -29.98 -28.53 -7.41
CA PHE A 561 -28.92 -28.20 -8.35
C PHE A 561 -28.05 -29.44 -8.59
N THR A 562 -27.77 -29.76 -9.85
CA THR A 562 -26.87 -30.87 -10.23
C THR A 562 -25.48 -30.31 -10.54
N VAL A 563 -24.51 -30.67 -9.71
CA VAL A 563 -23.10 -30.24 -9.79
C VAL A 563 -22.28 -31.35 -10.46
N VAL A 564 -21.64 -31.04 -11.59
CA VAL A 564 -20.76 -31.98 -12.28
C VAL A 564 -19.30 -31.69 -11.94
N ILE A 565 -18.59 -32.71 -11.45
CA ILE A 565 -17.22 -32.59 -10.94
C ILE A 565 -16.27 -33.39 -11.84
N LYS A 566 -15.23 -32.74 -12.36
CA LYS A 566 -14.06 -33.45 -12.92
C LYS A 566 -13.15 -33.85 -11.77
N GLU A 567 -12.84 -35.14 -11.67
CA GLU A 567 -11.82 -35.65 -10.74
C GLU A 567 -10.53 -35.94 -11.51
N SER A 568 -9.39 -35.80 -10.84
CA SER A 568 -8.07 -35.99 -11.44
C SER A 568 -7.06 -36.47 -10.40
N CYS A 569 -6.22 -37.44 -10.79
CA CYS A 569 -5.10 -37.91 -9.98
C CYS A 569 -3.88 -38.09 -10.89
N ASP A 570 -2.70 -37.71 -10.41
CA ASP A 570 -1.47 -37.72 -11.19
C ASP A 570 -0.22 -37.89 -10.29
N GLY A 571 0.81 -38.52 -10.84
CA GLY A 571 2.05 -38.87 -10.18
C GLY A 571 3.24 -37.99 -10.60
N MET A 572 4.05 -37.58 -9.62
CA MET A 572 5.13 -36.63 -9.79
C MET A 572 6.48 -37.25 -9.41
N GLY A 573 7.34 -37.53 -10.40
CA GLY A 573 8.75 -37.82 -10.16
C GLY A 573 9.58 -36.59 -9.75
N ASP A 574 10.84 -36.80 -9.36
CA ASP A 574 11.82 -35.75 -9.02
C ASP A 574 11.34 -34.81 -7.88
N VAL A 575 10.72 -35.37 -6.84
CA VAL A 575 10.22 -34.63 -5.67
C VAL A 575 11.13 -34.91 -4.47
N SER A 576 12.34 -34.31 -4.51
CA SER A 576 13.44 -34.63 -3.59
C SER A 576 13.05 -34.73 -2.11
N GLU A 577 13.60 -35.70 -1.38
CA GLU A 577 13.41 -35.81 0.07
C GLU A 577 13.99 -34.56 0.79
N LYS A 578 13.53 -34.30 2.02
CA LYS A 578 14.10 -33.30 2.93
C LYS A 578 14.69 -33.98 4.17
N HIS A 579 15.90 -33.60 4.55
CA HIS A 579 16.46 -33.99 5.85
C HIS A 579 15.57 -33.52 7.01
N GLY A 580 15.48 -34.34 8.06
CA GLY A 580 14.70 -34.07 9.26
C GLY A 580 14.03 -35.33 9.79
N CYS A 581 13.44 -35.24 11.00
CA CYS A 581 12.72 -36.36 11.61
C CYS A 581 11.45 -36.72 10.82
N GLY A 582 11.12 -38.01 10.81
CA GLY A 582 10.00 -38.62 10.07
C GLY A 582 10.43 -39.95 9.43
N PRO A 583 9.48 -40.74 8.88
CA PRO A 583 9.80 -41.94 8.12
C PRO A 583 10.68 -41.63 6.90
N ALA A 584 11.30 -42.65 6.31
CA ALA A 584 11.83 -42.49 4.96
C ALA A 584 10.64 -42.20 4.01
N VAL A 585 10.83 -41.34 3.01
CA VAL A 585 9.76 -41.07 2.03
C VAL A 585 10.31 -41.11 0.61
N PRO A 586 9.58 -41.69 -0.36
CA PRO A 586 10.05 -41.75 -1.74
C PRO A 586 10.19 -40.35 -2.35
N GLU A 587 11.11 -40.17 -3.30
CA GLU A 587 11.28 -38.91 -4.04
C GLU A 587 10.21 -38.70 -5.12
N LYS A 588 8.99 -39.16 -4.83
CA LYS A 588 7.79 -39.08 -5.65
C LYS A 588 6.63 -38.51 -4.83
N ALA A 589 5.66 -37.92 -5.51
CA ALA A 589 4.43 -37.46 -4.88
C ALA A 589 3.23 -37.76 -5.77
N VAL A 590 2.11 -38.13 -5.16
CA VAL A 590 0.82 -38.27 -5.85
C VAL A 590 -0.11 -37.15 -5.38
N ARG A 591 -0.88 -36.58 -6.30
CA ARG A 591 -1.88 -35.54 -5.98
C ARG A 591 -3.24 -35.87 -6.57
N PHE A 592 -4.22 -35.99 -5.70
CA PHE A 592 -5.65 -36.03 -6.04
C PHE A 592 -6.22 -34.62 -6.00
N SER A 593 -7.02 -34.24 -7.00
CA SER A 593 -7.61 -32.89 -7.14
C SER A 593 -8.93 -32.97 -7.90
N PHE A 594 -9.75 -31.92 -7.80
CA PHE A 594 -11.04 -31.84 -8.49
C PHE A 594 -11.33 -30.44 -9.04
N THR A 595 -12.28 -30.36 -9.97
CA THR A 595 -12.76 -29.10 -10.56
C THR A 595 -14.28 -29.16 -10.68
N LEU A 596 -14.96 -28.11 -10.23
CA LEU A 596 -16.38 -27.90 -10.50
C LEU A 596 -16.50 -27.49 -11.97
N MET A 597 -17.12 -28.35 -12.81
CA MET A 597 -17.18 -28.15 -14.25
C MET A 597 -18.43 -27.40 -14.68
N SER A 598 -19.58 -27.74 -14.09
CA SER A 598 -20.84 -27.05 -14.33
C SER A 598 -21.82 -27.29 -13.18
N ILE A 599 -22.79 -26.38 -13.05
CA ILE A 599 -23.96 -26.53 -12.19
C ILE A 599 -25.19 -26.28 -13.04
N THR A 600 -26.13 -27.23 -13.03
CA THR A 600 -27.40 -27.16 -13.74
C THR A 600 -28.58 -27.23 -12.77
N VAL A 601 -29.73 -26.71 -13.18
CA VAL A 601 -31.00 -26.86 -12.45
C VAL A 601 -32.08 -27.33 -13.41
N THR A 602 -33.03 -28.12 -12.93
CA THR A 602 -34.18 -28.57 -13.72
C THR A 602 -35.34 -27.57 -13.64
N HIS A 603 -35.75 -27.05 -14.79
CA HIS A 603 -36.85 -26.10 -14.94
C HIS A 603 -37.70 -26.48 -16.16
N ASP A 604 -39.02 -26.59 -15.99
CA ASP A 604 -39.99 -26.96 -17.04
C ASP A 604 -39.57 -28.17 -17.91
N ASN A 605 -39.12 -29.24 -17.24
CA ASN A 605 -38.56 -30.47 -17.83
C ASN A 605 -37.28 -30.29 -18.69
N SER A 606 -36.71 -29.08 -18.73
CA SER A 606 -35.39 -28.79 -19.32
C SER A 606 -34.29 -28.71 -18.24
N SER A 607 -33.03 -28.84 -18.66
CA SER A 607 -31.86 -28.68 -17.79
C SER A 607 -31.09 -27.40 -18.15
N VAL A 608 -31.29 -26.36 -17.34
CA VAL A 608 -30.67 -25.04 -17.53
C VAL A 608 -29.28 -25.03 -16.90
N LYS A 609 -28.25 -24.56 -17.61
CA LYS A 609 -26.92 -24.31 -17.04
C LYS A 609 -26.92 -22.99 -16.29
N ILE A 610 -26.60 -23.04 -15.01
CA ILE A 610 -26.43 -21.87 -14.14
C ILE A 610 -24.96 -21.45 -14.10
N PHE A 611 -24.06 -22.44 -14.03
CA PHE A 611 -22.61 -22.24 -14.03
C PHE A 611 -21.94 -23.22 -15.00
N GLU A 612 -20.90 -22.75 -15.69
CA GLU A 612 -20.01 -23.55 -16.53
C GLU A 612 -18.58 -22.97 -16.45
N GLU A 613 -17.59 -23.81 -16.16
CA GLU A 613 -16.21 -23.34 -15.99
C GLU A 613 -15.56 -23.05 -17.34
N ASN A 614 -15.35 -21.75 -17.61
CA ASN A 614 -14.83 -21.22 -18.87
C ASN A 614 -13.41 -21.72 -19.23
N LYS A 615 -12.60 -22.13 -18.25
CA LYS A 615 -11.20 -22.57 -18.46
C LYS A 615 -10.89 -23.85 -17.66
N PRO A 616 -11.51 -25.00 -17.99
CA PRO A 616 -11.48 -26.22 -17.17
C PRO A 616 -10.12 -26.94 -17.12
N ASN A 617 -9.12 -26.42 -17.84
CA ASN A 617 -7.73 -26.88 -17.85
C ASN A 617 -6.75 -25.82 -17.29
N SER A 618 -7.25 -24.81 -16.56
CA SER A 618 -6.40 -23.83 -15.87
C SER A 618 -5.86 -24.36 -14.54
N GLU A 619 -4.66 -23.96 -14.14
CA GLU A 619 -4.17 -24.20 -12.78
C GLU A 619 -4.95 -23.43 -11.68
N LEU A 620 -5.89 -22.55 -12.05
CA LEU A 620 -6.72 -21.78 -11.13
C LEU A 620 -7.98 -22.54 -10.64
N CYS A 621 -8.51 -23.49 -11.43
CA CYS A 621 -9.74 -24.21 -11.10
C CYS A 621 -9.50 -25.65 -10.58
N CYS A 622 -8.26 -26.11 -10.54
CA CYS A 622 -7.88 -27.45 -10.10
C CYS A 622 -7.67 -27.50 -8.57
N LYS A 623 -8.77 -27.52 -7.80
CA LYS A 623 -8.75 -27.48 -6.33
C LYS A 623 -8.08 -28.75 -5.76
N PRO A 624 -7.04 -28.63 -4.93
CA PRO A 624 -6.32 -29.78 -4.38
C PRO A 624 -7.08 -30.43 -3.22
N LEU A 625 -7.21 -31.77 -3.23
CA LEU A 625 -7.94 -32.52 -2.21
C LEU A 625 -7.01 -33.35 -1.31
N CYS A 626 -6.03 -34.03 -1.89
CA CYS A 626 -5.03 -34.81 -1.16
C CYS A 626 -3.65 -34.69 -1.80
N LEU A 627 -2.62 -34.55 -0.95
CA LEU A 627 -1.21 -34.61 -1.30
C LEU A 627 -0.56 -35.73 -0.50
N MET A 628 0.22 -36.59 -1.15
CA MET A 628 1.02 -37.63 -0.50
C MET A 628 2.41 -37.73 -1.11
N LEU A 629 3.42 -38.05 -0.29
CA LEU A 629 4.74 -38.48 -0.77
C LEU A 629 4.73 -40.01 -0.88
N ALA A 630 4.37 -40.51 -2.07
CA ALA A 630 4.21 -41.92 -2.39
C ALA A 630 4.64 -42.17 -3.85
N ASP A 631 4.93 -43.43 -4.19
CA ASP A 631 4.97 -43.86 -5.58
C ASP A 631 3.54 -44.04 -6.12
N GLU A 632 3.35 -43.83 -7.42
CA GLU A 632 2.07 -44.14 -8.09
C GLU A 632 1.88 -45.64 -8.34
N SER A 633 2.99 -46.42 -8.32
CA SER A 633 3.00 -47.88 -8.45
C SER A 633 3.34 -48.63 -7.17
N ASP A 634 3.12 -47.98 -6.03
CA ASP A 634 2.98 -48.64 -4.74
C ASP A 634 1.46 -48.74 -4.49
N HIS A 635 0.87 -49.89 -4.84
CA HIS A 635 -0.59 -50.04 -4.86
C HIS A 635 -1.15 -50.10 -3.43
N GLU A 636 -0.40 -50.69 -2.52
CA GLU A 636 -0.67 -50.81 -1.09
C GLU A 636 -0.78 -49.43 -0.44
N ILE A 637 0.20 -48.54 -0.61
CA ILE A 637 0.14 -47.17 -0.10
C ILE A 637 -0.94 -46.37 -0.85
N LEU A 638 -1.01 -46.46 -2.18
CA LEU A 638 -1.98 -45.67 -2.97
C LEU A 638 -3.44 -45.98 -2.59
N THR A 639 -3.80 -47.26 -2.49
CA THR A 639 -5.14 -47.69 -2.05
C THR A 639 -5.41 -47.30 -0.60
N THR A 640 -4.42 -47.43 0.28
CA THR A 640 -4.54 -47.06 1.70
C THR A 640 -4.87 -45.57 1.88
N ILE A 641 -4.22 -44.66 1.13
CA ILE A 641 -4.46 -43.21 1.27
C ILE A 641 -5.70 -42.72 0.48
N LEU A 642 -6.03 -43.35 -0.66
CA LEU A 642 -7.16 -42.92 -1.49
C LEU A 642 -8.50 -43.58 -1.12
N SER A 643 -8.52 -44.77 -0.53
CA SER A 643 -9.76 -45.48 -0.20
C SER A 643 -10.74 -44.71 0.72
N PRO A 644 -10.32 -43.86 1.68
CA PRO A 644 -11.25 -43.00 2.42
C PRO A 644 -11.98 -41.99 1.52
N LEU A 645 -11.27 -41.40 0.54
CA LEU A 645 -11.86 -40.45 -0.42
C LEU A 645 -12.84 -41.16 -1.36
N VAL A 646 -12.53 -42.38 -1.78
CA VAL A 646 -13.43 -43.22 -2.59
C VAL A 646 -14.69 -43.60 -1.79
N ALA A 647 -14.57 -43.92 -0.51
CA ALA A 647 -15.69 -44.21 0.37
C ALA A 647 -16.59 -42.97 0.59
N GLU A 648 -15.99 -41.81 0.92
CA GLU A 648 -16.67 -40.52 1.03
C GLU A 648 -17.44 -40.19 -0.28
N ARG A 649 -16.78 -40.30 -1.43
CA ARG A 649 -17.37 -40.12 -2.78
C ARG A 649 -18.53 -41.06 -3.06
N LYS A 650 -18.40 -42.36 -2.74
CA LYS A 650 -19.45 -43.37 -2.97
C LYS A 650 -20.67 -43.16 -2.07
N ALA A 651 -20.47 -42.62 -0.87
CA ALA A 651 -21.58 -42.18 -0.02
C ALA A 651 -22.30 -40.97 -0.63
N MET A 652 -21.56 -39.92 -1.03
CA MET A 652 -22.11 -38.68 -1.59
C MET A 652 -22.93 -38.86 -2.88
N LYS A 653 -22.63 -39.87 -3.70
CA LYS A 653 -23.43 -40.19 -4.91
C LYS A 653 -24.90 -40.53 -4.62
N ASN A 654 -25.25 -40.89 -3.38
CA ASN A 654 -26.57 -41.41 -2.99
C ASN A 654 -27.30 -40.49 -1.99
N SER A 655 -26.90 -39.22 -1.89
CA SER A 655 -27.45 -38.24 -0.94
C SER A 655 -27.49 -36.83 -1.55
N GLU A 656 -28.32 -35.95 -1.00
CA GLU A 656 -28.41 -34.55 -1.38
C GLU A 656 -27.82 -33.66 -0.28
N LEU A 657 -26.98 -32.69 -0.65
CA LEU A 657 -26.37 -31.73 0.26
C LEU A 657 -27.32 -30.55 0.47
N VAL A 658 -27.63 -30.23 1.72
CA VAL A 658 -28.29 -28.99 2.14
C VAL A 658 -27.21 -27.96 2.49
N LEU A 659 -27.20 -26.84 1.79
CA LEU A 659 -26.23 -25.75 2.01
C LEU A 659 -26.93 -24.39 1.95
N GLU A 660 -26.64 -23.52 2.92
CA GLU A 660 -27.23 -22.19 3.02
C GLU A 660 -26.42 -21.18 2.18
N MET A 661 -27.05 -20.61 1.16
CA MET A 661 -26.50 -19.52 0.34
C MET A 661 -27.36 -18.26 0.51
N ARG A 662 -26.74 -17.15 0.93
CA ARG A 662 -27.39 -15.87 1.31
C ARG A 662 -28.66 -16.01 2.16
N GLY A 663 -28.65 -16.89 3.17
CA GLY A 663 -29.81 -17.11 4.05
C GLY A 663 -30.88 -18.05 3.48
N ILE A 664 -30.61 -18.71 2.35
CA ILE A 664 -31.55 -19.60 1.66
C ILE A 664 -30.93 -21.01 1.60
N PRO A 665 -31.53 -22.04 2.25
CA PRO A 665 -31.08 -23.41 2.08
C PRO A 665 -31.40 -23.90 0.66
N ARG A 666 -30.38 -24.39 -0.04
CA ARG A 666 -30.45 -25.00 -1.37
C ARG A 666 -30.01 -26.46 -1.30
N LEU A 667 -30.51 -27.26 -2.25
CA LEU A 667 -30.21 -28.69 -2.40
C LEU A 667 -29.22 -28.91 -3.54
N PHE A 668 -28.17 -29.70 -3.31
CA PHE A 668 -27.16 -30.04 -4.32
C PHE A 668 -26.98 -31.55 -4.47
N ARG A 669 -26.91 -32.02 -5.71
CA ARG A 669 -26.62 -33.41 -6.11
C ARG A 669 -25.33 -33.46 -6.91
N PHE A 670 -24.52 -34.51 -6.74
CA PHE A 670 -23.17 -34.55 -7.32
C PHE A 670 -22.96 -35.67 -8.34
N ILE A 671 -22.42 -35.31 -9.51
CA ILE A 671 -22.00 -36.24 -10.56
C ILE A 671 -20.46 -36.19 -10.65
N PHE A 672 -19.81 -37.18 -10.06
CA PHE A 672 -18.36 -37.36 -10.08
C PHE A 672 -17.90 -38.04 -11.37
N ARG A 673 -17.04 -37.36 -12.16
CA ARG A 673 -16.49 -37.85 -13.43
C ARG A 673 -14.96 -37.94 -13.37
N GLY A 674 -14.46 -39.13 -13.05
CA GLY A 674 -13.03 -39.43 -13.06
C GLY A 674 -12.47 -39.53 -14.47
N THR A 675 -11.88 -38.44 -14.96
CA THR A 675 -11.41 -38.30 -16.35
C THR A 675 -9.97 -37.77 -16.47
N GLY A 676 -9.49 -36.98 -15.51
CA GLY A 676 -8.12 -36.44 -15.50
C GLY A 676 -7.09 -37.42 -14.93
N TYR A 677 -7.01 -38.61 -15.53
CA TYR A 677 -6.09 -39.71 -15.19
C TYR A 677 -5.36 -40.13 -16.48
N ASP A 678 -4.07 -40.46 -16.40
CA ASP A 678 -3.32 -40.97 -17.56
C ASP A 678 -3.66 -42.46 -17.83
N GLU A 679 -3.25 -43.02 -18.97
CA GLU A 679 -3.55 -44.43 -19.28
C GLU A 679 -2.87 -45.41 -18.30
N LYS A 680 -1.69 -45.08 -17.77
CA LYS A 680 -1.04 -45.94 -16.77
C LYS A 680 -1.92 -46.04 -15.53
N LEU A 681 -2.27 -44.91 -14.91
CA LEU A 681 -3.02 -44.88 -13.67
C LEU A 681 -4.45 -45.43 -13.86
N VAL A 682 -5.11 -45.17 -14.99
CA VAL A 682 -6.41 -45.80 -15.30
C VAL A 682 -6.31 -47.33 -15.30
N ARG A 683 -5.29 -47.90 -15.95
CA ARG A 683 -5.10 -49.36 -15.96
C ARG A 683 -4.86 -49.91 -14.55
N GLU A 684 -4.04 -49.21 -13.77
CA GLU A 684 -3.64 -49.59 -12.41
C GLU A 684 -4.80 -49.54 -11.39
N VAL A 685 -5.74 -48.57 -11.50
CA VAL A 685 -6.90 -48.45 -10.57
C VAL A 685 -8.15 -49.22 -11.00
N GLU A 686 -8.27 -49.58 -12.28
CA GLU A 686 -9.35 -50.43 -12.86
C GLU A 686 -8.92 -51.91 -13.02
N GLY A 687 -7.77 -52.30 -12.46
CA GLY A 687 -7.34 -53.71 -12.42
C GLY A 687 -6.95 -54.34 -13.77
N LEU A 688 -6.64 -53.50 -14.77
CA LEU A 688 -6.23 -53.91 -16.11
C LEU A 688 -4.72 -54.14 -16.18
N GLU A 689 -4.30 -55.08 -17.04
CA GLU A 689 -2.88 -55.23 -17.38
C GLU A 689 -2.25 -53.91 -17.87
N ALA A 690 -0.96 -53.70 -17.54
CA ALA A 690 -0.19 -52.51 -17.92
C ALA A 690 -0.15 -52.28 -19.45
N SER A 691 0.15 -51.05 -19.88
CA SER A 691 -0.04 -50.56 -21.27
C SER A 691 0.71 -51.33 -22.38
N GLY A 692 1.65 -52.20 -22.04
CA GLY A 692 2.30 -53.15 -22.95
C GLY A 692 1.45 -54.39 -23.33
N SER A 693 0.37 -54.65 -22.59
CA SER A 693 -0.58 -55.77 -22.76
C SER A 693 -1.03 -56.01 -24.21
N THR A 694 -1.40 -57.25 -24.51
CA THR A 694 -2.15 -57.61 -25.73
C THR A 694 -3.49 -56.87 -25.85
N TYR A 695 -4.13 -56.51 -24.73
CA TYR A 695 -5.36 -55.71 -24.71
C TYR A 695 -5.01 -54.21 -24.68
N ILE A 696 -5.05 -53.57 -25.85
CA ILE A 696 -4.47 -52.23 -26.05
C ILE A 696 -5.37 -51.08 -25.58
N CYS A 697 -6.67 -51.31 -25.46
CA CYS A 697 -7.62 -50.28 -25.10
C CYS A 697 -8.07 -50.42 -23.64
N THR A 698 -8.40 -49.28 -23.02
CA THR A 698 -9.08 -49.22 -21.72
C THR A 698 -10.61 -49.12 -21.87
N LEU A 699 -11.10 -49.00 -23.11
CA LEU A 699 -12.51 -48.75 -23.45
C LEU A 699 -13.19 -49.97 -24.07
N CYS A 700 -12.46 -50.75 -24.87
CA CYS A 700 -12.98 -51.92 -25.57
C CYS A 700 -12.02 -53.12 -25.47
N ASP A 701 -12.54 -54.32 -25.73
CA ASP A 701 -11.82 -55.57 -25.50
C ASP A 701 -10.84 -55.99 -26.61
N ALA A 702 -10.72 -55.18 -27.65
CA ALA A 702 -9.89 -55.44 -28.82
C ALA A 702 -8.41 -55.71 -28.50
N THR A 703 -7.87 -56.75 -29.15
CA THR A 703 -6.46 -57.13 -29.07
C THR A 703 -5.57 -56.27 -29.97
N ARG A 704 -4.25 -56.23 -29.71
CA ARG A 704 -3.27 -55.47 -30.52
C ARG A 704 -3.26 -55.88 -32.00
N LEU A 705 -3.52 -57.15 -32.28
CA LEU A 705 -3.53 -57.69 -33.65
C LEU A 705 -4.82 -57.28 -34.38
N GLU A 706 -5.97 -57.61 -33.80
CA GLU A 706 -7.32 -57.25 -34.26
C GLU A 706 -7.46 -55.73 -34.51
N ALA A 707 -7.08 -54.92 -33.53
CA ALA A 707 -7.13 -53.46 -33.64
C ALA A 707 -6.14 -52.90 -34.68
N SER A 708 -5.13 -53.66 -35.11
CA SER A 708 -4.25 -53.29 -36.23
C SER A 708 -4.77 -53.73 -37.61
N GLN A 709 -5.80 -54.58 -37.64
CA GLN A 709 -6.49 -55.03 -38.85
C GLN A 709 -7.75 -54.22 -39.10
N ASN A 710 -8.58 -54.03 -38.08
CA ASN A 710 -9.86 -53.30 -38.12
C ASN A 710 -9.65 -51.78 -38.02
N LEU A 711 -8.78 -51.33 -37.11
CA LEU A 711 -8.41 -49.93 -36.84
C LEU A 711 -9.55 -49.02 -36.34
N ILE A 712 -10.65 -48.91 -37.07
CA ILE A 712 -11.76 -47.97 -36.78
C ILE A 712 -12.92 -48.64 -36.03
N PHE A 713 -13.51 -49.73 -36.54
CA PHE A 713 -14.84 -50.17 -36.12
C PHE A 713 -14.84 -50.93 -34.78
N HIS A 714 -14.87 -50.19 -33.68
CA HIS A 714 -14.99 -50.69 -32.32
C HIS A 714 -15.93 -49.75 -31.54
N SER A 715 -16.65 -50.27 -30.55
CA SER A 715 -17.45 -49.47 -29.60
C SER A 715 -16.87 -49.58 -28.19
N ILE A 716 -17.30 -48.71 -27.28
CA ILE A 716 -16.97 -48.84 -25.85
C ILE A 716 -17.75 -50.03 -25.25
N THR A 717 -17.06 -50.87 -24.48
CA THR A 717 -17.64 -51.99 -23.73
C THR A 717 -17.35 -51.86 -22.23
N ARG A 718 -16.06 -51.72 -21.88
CA ARG A 718 -15.59 -51.75 -20.50
C ARG A 718 -16.18 -50.62 -19.66
N ASN A 719 -16.63 -51.01 -18.47
CA ASN A 719 -17.14 -50.12 -17.43
C ASN A 719 -16.74 -50.68 -16.05
N HIS A 720 -16.73 -49.84 -15.02
CA HIS A 720 -16.23 -50.20 -13.69
C HIS A 720 -16.98 -51.37 -13.03
N THR A 721 -18.30 -51.45 -13.22
CA THR A 721 -19.14 -52.56 -12.74
C THR A 721 -18.79 -53.88 -13.40
N GLU A 722 -18.63 -53.89 -14.72
CA GLU A 722 -18.18 -55.07 -15.47
C GLU A 722 -16.75 -55.48 -15.11
N ASN A 723 -15.83 -54.52 -14.90
CA ASN A 723 -14.47 -54.84 -14.44
C ASN A 723 -14.48 -55.56 -13.08
N LEU A 724 -15.38 -55.18 -12.16
CA LEU A 724 -15.55 -55.87 -10.88
C LEU A 724 -16.08 -57.31 -11.06
N GLU A 725 -17.06 -57.51 -11.94
CA GLU A 725 -17.62 -58.84 -12.27
C GLU A 725 -16.58 -59.74 -12.96
N ARG A 726 -15.83 -59.20 -13.92
CA ARG A 726 -14.70 -59.88 -14.59
C ARG A 726 -13.60 -60.26 -13.60
N TYR A 727 -13.28 -59.40 -12.62
CA TYR A 727 -12.33 -59.76 -11.56
C TYR A 727 -12.84 -60.89 -10.66
N GLU A 728 -14.12 -60.89 -10.26
CA GLU A 728 -14.66 -61.99 -9.46
C GLU A 728 -14.72 -63.31 -10.25
N MET A 729 -14.94 -63.25 -11.57
CA MET A 729 -14.82 -64.41 -12.47
C MET A 729 -13.37 -64.93 -12.56
N TRP A 730 -12.39 -64.03 -12.72
CA TRP A 730 -10.95 -64.35 -12.66
C TRP A 730 -10.56 -65.00 -11.33
N ARG A 731 -11.02 -64.43 -10.21
CA ARG A 731 -10.70 -64.90 -8.85
C ARG A 731 -11.34 -66.26 -8.50
N SER A 732 -12.53 -66.55 -9.02
CA SER A 732 -13.27 -67.78 -8.71
C SER A 732 -13.05 -68.92 -9.71
N ASN A 733 -12.65 -68.62 -10.95
CA ASN A 733 -12.51 -69.57 -12.06
C ASN A 733 -13.62 -70.66 -12.09
N PRO A 734 -14.90 -70.27 -12.26
CA PRO A 734 -16.04 -71.17 -12.15
C PRO A 734 -16.14 -72.18 -13.32
N TYR A 735 -15.31 -72.02 -14.35
CA TYR A 735 -15.24 -72.89 -15.53
C TYR A 735 -14.01 -73.83 -15.49
N HIS A 736 -13.14 -73.71 -14.49
CA HIS A 736 -11.89 -74.46 -14.34
C HIS A 736 -10.95 -74.37 -15.56
N GLU A 737 -10.95 -73.21 -16.21
CA GLU A 737 -10.13 -72.91 -17.40
C GLU A 737 -8.64 -72.77 -17.07
N THR A 738 -7.78 -72.98 -18.06
CA THR A 738 -6.35 -72.66 -17.93
C THR A 738 -6.13 -71.15 -17.82
N VAL A 739 -4.94 -70.74 -17.36
CA VAL A 739 -4.64 -69.31 -17.11
C VAL A 739 -4.78 -68.44 -18.36
N ASP A 740 -4.41 -68.95 -19.55
CA ASP A 740 -4.52 -68.19 -20.80
C ASP A 740 -5.96 -68.10 -21.33
N GLU A 741 -6.73 -69.18 -21.20
CA GLU A 741 -8.17 -69.21 -21.54
C GLU A 741 -8.98 -68.29 -20.63
N LEU A 742 -8.77 -68.39 -19.30
CA LEU A 742 -9.42 -67.54 -18.32
C LEU A 742 -9.04 -66.06 -18.52
N ARG A 743 -7.76 -65.79 -18.82
CA ARG A 743 -7.25 -64.45 -19.14
C ARG A 743 -7.92 -63.86 -20.37
N ASP A 744 -8.21 -64.68 -21.40
CA ASP A 744 -8.99 -64.23 -22.55
C ASP A 744 -10.49 -64.09 -22.23
N ARG A 745 -11.08 -64.97 -21.42
CA ARG A 745 -12.48 -64.82 -20.97
C ARG A 745 -12.72 -63.47 -20.29
N VAL A 746 -11.83 -63.07 -19.37
CA VAL A 746 -11.93 -61.79 -18.64
C VAL A 746 -11.30 -60.59 -19.37
N LYS A 747 -10.74 -60.82 -20.57
CA LYS A 747 -10.09 -59.81 -21.44
C LYS A 747 -9.05 -58.95 -20.70
N GLY A 748 -8.19 -59.61 -19.92
CA GLY A 748 -7.05 -58.96 -19.24
C GLY A 748 -7.40 -58.12 -17.99
N VAL A 749 -8.54 -58.38 -17.34
CA VAL A 749 -8.83 -57.92 -15.97
C VAL A 749 -8.30 -58.96 -14.98
N SER A 750 -7.22 -58.64 -14.24
CA SER A 750 -6.55 -59.62 -13.35
C SER A 750 -6.36 -59.12 -11.91
N ALA A 751 -6.60 -57.84 -11.64
CA ALA A 751 -6.61 -57.24 -10.31
C ALA A 751 -7.97 -56.58 -10.03
N LYS A 752 -8.27 -56.25 -8.77
CA LYS A 752 -9.59 -55.73 -8.39
C LYS A 752 -9.67 -54.21 -8.61
N PRO A 753 -10.65 -53.71 -9.39
CA PRO A 753 -10.90 -52.27 -9.48
C PRO A 753 -11.20 -51.66 -8.12
N PHE A 754 -10.67 -50.46 -7.84
CA PHE A 754 -10.97 -49.73 -6.60
C PHE A 754 -11.37 -48.26 -6.79
N ILE A 755 -10.99 -47.61 -7.90
CA ILE A 755 -11.50 -46.28 -8.27
C ILE A 755 -12.37 -46.42 -9.52
N GLU A 756 -13.59 -45.93 -9.43
CA GLU A 756 -14.54 -45.84 -10.54
C GLU A 756 -14.17 -44.67 -11.47
N THR A 757 -13.51 -44.99 -12.57
CA THR A 757 -13.17 -44.04 -13.65
C THR A 757 -14.29 -43.94 -14.69
N VAL A 758 -14.27 -42.90 -15.52
CA VAL A 758 -15.17 -42.77 -16.68
C VAL A 758 -14.43 -43.25 -17.94
N PRO A 759 -14.98 -44.18 -18.75
CA PRO A 759 -14.33 -44.65 -19.98
C PRO A 759 -14.25 -43.53 -21.03
N SER A 760 -13.14 -42.79 -21.01
CA SER A 760 -12.84 -41.63 -21.85
C SER A 760 -11.34 -41.58 -22.22
N ILE A 761 -10.87 -40.48 -22.81
CA ILE A 761 -9.49 -40.30 -23.29
C ILE A 761 -8.90 -39.03 -22.70
N ASP A 762 -7.73 -39.11 -22.03
CA ASP A 762 -6.98 -37.89 -21.72
C ASP A 762 -6.40 -37.25 -22.99
N ALA A 763 -6.89 -36.06 -23.32
CA ALA A 763 -6.47 -35.30 -24.48
C ALA A 763 -4.97 -34.90 -24.45
N LEU A 764 -4.37 -34.74 -23.27
CA LEU A 764 -2.97 -34.33 -23.14
C LEU A 764 -2.00 -35.49 -23.39
N HIS A 765 -2.20 -36.64 -22.74
CA HIS A 765 -1.40 -37.83 -23.02
C HIS A 765 -1.68 -38.42 -24.41
N CYS A 766 -2.90 -38.26 -24.95
CA CYS A 766 -3.20 -38.55 -26.36
C CYS A 766 -2.33 -37.71 -27.31
N ASP A 767 -2.25 -36.40 -27.08
CA ASP A 767 -1.38 -35.49 -27.85
C ASP A 767 0.10 -35.88 -27.78
N ILE A 768 0.60 -36.18 -26.58
CA ILE A 768 2.02 -36.54 -26.36
C ILE A 768 2.33 -37.91 -26.98
N GLY A 769 1.44 -38.89 -26.82
CA GLY A 769 1.57 -40.23 -27.38
C GLY A 769 1.56 -40.21 -28.91
N ASN A 770 0.59 -39.52 -29.51
CA ASN A 770 0.47 -39.38 -30.96
C ASN A 770 1.68 -38.62 -31.55
N ALA A 771 2.10 -37.50 -30.94
CA ALA A 771 3.28 -36.77 -31.42
C ALA A 771 4.60 -37.56 -31.26
N THR A 772 4.72 -38.38 -30.21
CA THR A 772 5.84 -39.31 -30.02
C THR A 772 5.86 -40.41 -31.09
N GLU A 773 4.70 -40.82 -31.58
CA GLU A 773 4.58 -41.80 -32.66
C GLU A 773 4.90 -41.19 -34.04
N PHE A 774 4.40 -39.99 -34.34
CA PHE A 774 4.80 -39.23 -35.53
C PHE A 774 6.31 -38.93 -35.57
N TYR A 775 6.95 -38.60 -34.44
CA TYR A 775 8.41 -38.43 -34.38
C TYR A 775 9.16 -39.71 -34.81
N LYS A 776 8.65 -40.90 -34.46
CA LYS A 776 9.21 -42.18 -34.91
C LYS A 776 8.94 -42.44 -36.39
N ILE A 777 7.80 -42.03 -36.94
CA ILE A 777 7.53 -42.06 -38.39
C ILE A 777 8.58 -41.21 -39.11
N PHE A 778 8.77 -39.95 -38.69
CA PHE A 778 9.78 -39.05 -39.26
C PHE A 778 11.20 -39.64 -39.19
N GLN A 779 11.59 -40.22 -38.04
CA GLN A 779 12.88 -40.90 -37.87
C GLN A 779 13.05 -42.10 -38.84
N PHE A 780 11.98 -42.82 -39.15
CA PHE A 780 12.00 -44.03 -39.98
C PHE A 780 11.91 -43.72 -41.48
N GLU A 781 11.24 -42.64 -41.87
CA GLU A 781 11.20 -42.19 -43.27
C GLU A 781 12.52 -41.50 -43.68
N VAL A 782 13.14 -40.71 -42.79
CA VAL A 782 14.53 -40.22 -42.95
C VAL A 782 15.56 -41.36 -43.04
N GLY A 783 15.19 -42.55 -42.56
CA GLY A 783 15.99 -43.77 -42.69
C GLY A 783 15.65 -44.69 -43.86
N GLU A 784 14.59 -44.38 -44.62
CA GLU A 784 13.99 -45.24 -45.65
C GLU A 784 13.79 -46.70 -45.17
N VAL A 785 13.27 -46.90 -43.94
CA VAL A 785 13.12 -48.23 -43.32
C VAL A 785 12.27 -49.19 -44.16
N TYR A 786 11.38 -48.69 -45.00
CA TYR A 786 10.61 -49.51 -45.95
C TYR A 786 11.47 -50.14 -47.06
N LYS A 787 12.70 -49.66 -47.32
CA LYS A 787 13.72 -50.29 -48.19
C LYS A 787 14.70 -51.17 -47.42
N LYS A 788 14.91 -50.88 -46.13
CA LYS A 788 15.85 -51.59 -45.23
C LYS A 788 15.15 -51.94 -43.91
N PRO A 789 14.52 -53.13 -43.79
CA PRO A 789 13.64 -53.45 -42.66
C PRO A 789 14.37 -53.58 -41.31
N ASP A 790 15.64 -54.03 -41.32
CA ASP A 790 16.42 -54.29 -40.11
C ASP A 790 17.65 -53.37 -39.96
N PRO A 791 17.46 -52.06 -39.70
CA PRO A 791 18.56 -51.12 -39.53
C PRO A 791 19.21 -51.22 -38.15
N SER A 792 20.52 -50.96 -38.09
CA SER A 792 21.35 -51.09 -36.87
C SER A 792 20.96 -50.09 -35.77
N LYS A 793 21.42 -50.37 -34.53
CA LYS A 793 21.27 -49.42 -33.41
C LYS A 793 22.06 -48.12 -33.64
N GLU A 794 23.15 -48.13 -34.40
CA GLU A 794 23.86 -46.90 -34.82
C GLU A 794 23.12 -46.16 -35.93
N GLU A 795 22.57 -46.85 -36.93
CA GLU A 795 21.81 -46.22 -38.02
C GLU A 795 20.59 -45.47 -37.47
N ARG A 796 19.80 -46.11 -36.59
CA ARG A 796 18.65 -45.47 -35.92
C ARG A 796 19.06 -44.23 -35.12
N LYS A 797 20.21 -44.27 -34.42
CA LYS A 797 20.79 -43.11 -33.71
C LYS A 797 21.26 -42.01 -34.67
N ARG A 798 21.84 -42.38 -35.82
CA ARG A 798 22.29 -41.44 -36.87
C ARG A 798 21.09 -40.69 -37.45
N TRP A 799 20.01 -41.39 -37.81
CA TRP A 799 18.78 -40.77 -38.31
C TRP A 799 18.14 -39.84 -37.27
N GLN A 800 18.06 -40.28 -36.00
CA GLN A 800 17.59 -39.43 -34.91
C GLN A 800 18.43 -38.16 -34.78
N SER A 801 19.77 -38.27 -34.81
CA SER A 801 20.68 -37.13 -34.74
C SER A 801 20.51 -36.18 -35.94
N THR A 802 20.24 -36.70 -37.14
CA THR A 802 19.96 -35.88 -38.34
C THR A 802 18.65 -35.12 -38.20
N LEU A 803 17.56 -35.81 -37.84
CA LEU A 803 16.25 -35.22 -37.58
C LEU A 803 16.33 -34.13 -36.50
N ASP A 804 16.95 -34.43 -35.37
CA ASP A 804 17.14 -33.52 -34.23
C ASP A 804 17.96 -32.27 -34.60
N LYS A 805 18.97 -32.40 -35.47
CA LYS A 805 19.73 -31.26 -36.01
C LYS A 805 18.89 -30.42 -36.95
N HIS A 806 18.06 -31.03 -37.80
CA HIS A 806 17.22 -30.32 -38.76
C HIS A 806 16.06 -29.60 -38.07
N LEU A 807 15.33 -30.27 -37.16
CA LEU A 807 14.26 -29.66 -36.35
C LEU A 807 14.77 -28.50 -35.48
N ARG A 808 16.02 -28.57 -35.02
CA ARG A 808 16.70 -27.44 -34.36
C ARG A 808 17.01 -26.28 -35.33
N LYS A 809 17.40 -26.58 -36.57
CA LYS A 809 17.77 -25.58 -37.59
C LYS A 809 16.56 -24.84 -38.17
N LYS A 810 15.46 -25.54 -38.44
CA LYS A 810 14.22 -24.97 -39.01
C LYS A 810 13.24 -24.54 -37.93
N MET A 811 12.72 -25.50 -37.15
CA MET A 811 11.63 -25.29 -36.19
C MET A 811 12.08 -24.73 -34.84
N SER A 812 13.37 -24.41 -34.69
CA SER A 812 14.00 -24.02 -33.41
C SER A 812 13.77 -25.00 -32.24
N LEU A 813 13.47 -26.27 -32.55
CA LEU A 813 13.18 -27.30 -31.55
C LEU A 813 14.47 -27.86 -30.95
N LYS A 814 14.59 -27.81 -29.62
CA LYS A 814 15.66 -28.50 -28.90
C LYS A 814 15.21 -29.93 -28.60
N PRO A 815 15.97 -30.97 -28.97
CA PRO A 815 15.65 -32.36 -28.62
C PRO A 815 15.47 -32.56 -27.12
N MET A 816 14.61 -33.52 -26.76
CA MET A 816 14.24 -33.85 -25.38
C MET A 816 14.25 -35.36 -25.18
N THR A 817 14.54 -35.82 -23.96
CA THR A 817 14.55 -37.24 -23.59
C THR A 817 13.15 -37.82 -23.40
N ARG A 818 12.25 -37.08 -22.76
CA ARG A 818 10.79 -37.33 -22.71
C ARG A 818 10.09 -36.15 -23.40
N MET A 819 9.17 -36.45 -24.33
CA MET A 819 8.38 -35.42 -25.01
C MET A 819 7.36 -34.81 -24.03
N ASN A 820 7.03 -33.52 -24.20
CA ASN A 820 5.98 -32.84 -23.45
C ASN A 820 4.97 -32.16 -24.39
N GLY A 821 3.83 -31.73 -23.85
CA GLY A 821 2.75 -31.11 -24.63
C GLY A 821 3.19 -29.86 -25.42
N ASN A 822 4.18 -29.10 -24.96
CA ASN A 822 4.71 -27.94 -25.69
C ASN A 822 5.55 -28.34 -26.91
N PHE A 823 6.32 -29.44 -26.81
CA PHE A 823 7.04 -30.00 -27.96
C PHE A 823 6.07 -30.63 -28.96
N ALA A 824 5.10 -31.42 -28.45
CA ALA A 824 4.04 -32.03 -29.26
C ALA A 824 3.25 -31.00 -30.07
N ARG A 825 2.77 -29.92 -29.42
CA ARG A 825 2.04 -28.83 -30.08
C ARG A 825 2.84 -28.07 -31.16
N LYS A 826 4.18 -28.11 -31.12
CA LYS A 826 5.03 -27.53 -32.19
C LYS A 826 5.36 -28.52 -33.30
N LEU A 827 5.65 -29.77 -32.94
CA LEU A 827 5.99 -30.85 -33.88
C LEU A 827 4.79 -31.22 -34.77
N MET A 828 3.57 -31.15 -34.23
CA MET A 828 2.34 -31.46 -34.96
C MET A 828 1.87 -30.24 -35.76
N THR A 829 2.63 -29.89 -36.81
CA THR A 829 2.38 -28.75 -37.71
C THR A 829 2.78 -29.09 -39.15
N LYS A 830 2.11 -28.49 -40.15
CA LYS A 830 2.47 -28.67 -41.56
C LYS A 830 3.90 -28.21 -41.85
N GLU A 831 4.32 -27.09 -41.27
CA GLU A 831 5.69 -26.56 -41.36
C GLU A 831 6.75 -27.58 -40.91
N THR A 832 6.47 -28.37 -39.87
CA THR A 832 7.37 -29.44 -39.41
C THR A 832 7.48 -30.55 -40.45
N VAL A 833 6.39 -30.92 -41.13
CA VAL A 833 6.42 -31.94 -42.18
C VAL A 833 7.21 -31.47 -43.39
N GLU A 834 7.03 -30.24 -43.85
CA GLU A 834 7.84 -29.69 -44.95
C GLU A 834 9.34 -29.69 -44.61
N ALA A 835 9.69 -29.29 -43.38
CA ALA A 835 11.07 -29.35 -42.87
C ALA A 835 11.62 -30.79 -42.70
N VAL A 836 10.75 -31.80 -42.59
CA VAL A 836 11.13 -33.23 -42.57
C VAL A 836 11.24 -33.79 -43.99
N CYS A 837 10.42 -33.35 -44.94
CA CYS A 837 10.53 -33.70 -46.36
C CYS A 837 11.87 -33.24 -46.95
N GLU A 838 12.46 -32.13 -46.49
CA GLU A 838 13.84 -31.73 -46.85
C GLU A 838 14.94 -32.77 -46.48
N LEU A 839 14.62 -33.82 -45.72
CA LEU A 839 15.52 -34.91 -45.38
C LEU A 839 15.21 -36.24 -46.08
N ILE A 840 14.10 -36.33 -46.83
CA ILE A 840 13.59 -37.58 -47.40
C ILE A 840 13.88 -37.58 -48.93
N PRO A 841 14.35 -38.68 -49.54
CA PRO A 841 14.68 -38.70 -50.97
C PRO A 841 13.51 -38.96 -51.93
N CYS A 842 12.28 -39.12 -51.43
CA CYS A 842 11.19 -39.77 -52.17
C CYS A 842 9.90 -38.94 -52.13
N GLU A 843 9.53 -38.31 -53.25
CA GLU A 843 8.35 -37.42 -53.33
C GLU A 843 7.04 -38.11 -52.97
N GLU A 844 6.83 -39.38 -53.34
CA GLU A 844 5.66 -40.17 -52.91
C GLU A 844 5.53 -40.27 -51.37
N ARG A 845 6.65 -40.23 -50.64
CA ARG A 845 6.67 -40.22 -49.17
C ARG A 845 6.39 -38.82 -48.63
N HIS A 846 6.73 -37.77 -49.35
CA HIS A 846 6.36 -36.40 -48.99
C HIS A 846 4.84 -36.22 -49.06
N GLU A 847 4.21 -36.66 -50.15
CA GLU A 847 2.75 -36.64 -50.29
C GLU A 847 2.06 -37.45 -49.18
N ALA A 848 2.50 -38.68 -48.93
CA ALA A 848 1.93 -39.52 -47.87
C ALA A 848 2.08 -38.92 -46.46
N LEU A 849 3.19 -38.24 -46.15
CA LEU A 849 3.38 -37.56 -44.87
C LEU A 849 2.57 -36.26 -44.76
N ARG A 850 2.44 -35.50 -45.85
CA ARG A 850 1.60 -34.29 -45.93
C ARG A 850 0.13 -34.64 -45.72
N GLU A 851 -0.37 -35.68 -46.40
CA GLU A 851 -1.76 -36.15 -46.27
C GLU A 851 -2.03 -36.67 -44.84
N LEU A 852 -1.13 -37.50 -44.29
CA LEU A 852 -1.28 -38.03 -42.92
C LEU A 852 -1.31 -36.91 -41.86
N MET A 853 -0.49 -35.87 -42.00
CA MET A 853 -0.49 -34.72 -41.09
C MET A 853 -1.71 -33.82 -41.30
N ASP A 854 -2.16 -33.60 -42.54
CA ASP A 854 -3.38 -32.83 -42.83
C ASP A 854 -4.62 -33.47 -42.21
N LEU A 855 -4.77 -34.80 -42.33
CA LEU A 855 -5.82 -35.57 -41.68
C LEU A 855 -5.72 -35.49 -40.15
N TYR A 856 -4.52 -35.67 -39.58
CA TYR A 856 -4.32 -35.50 -38.12
C TYR A 856 -4.73 -34.09 -37.66
N LEU A 857 -4.40 -33.05 -38.42
CA LEU A 857 -4.75 -31.66 -38.10
C LEU A 857 -6.24 -31.34 -38.29
N LYS A 858 -6.95 -32.04 -39.18
CA LYS A 858 -8.42 -31.98 -39.31
C LYS A 858 -9.12 -32.67 -38.15
N MET A 859 -8.61 -33.81 -37.69
CA MET A 859 -9.21 -34.58 -36.61
C MET A 859 -8.92 -33.99 -35.22
N LYS A 860 -7.70 -33.50 -34.99
CA LYS A 860 -7.20 -33.03 -33.69
C LYS A 860 -8.10 -32.02 -32.96
N PRO A 861 -8.71 -31.01 -33.61
CA PRO A 861 -9.60 -30.07 -32.94
C PRO A 861 -10.76 -30.75 -32.21
N VAL A 862 -11.28 -31.88 -32.72
CA VAL A 862 -12.46 -32.54 -32.15
C VAL A 862 -12.20 -33.09 -30.75
N TRP A 863 -11.05 -33.72 -30.48
CA TRP A 863 -10.72 -34.16 -29.13
C TRP A 863 -10.01 -33.10 -28.27
N ARG A 864 -9.57 -31.97 -28.86
CA ARG A 864 -8.85 -30.89 -28.14
C ARG A 864 -9.69 -29.68 -27.75
N SER A 865 -10.77 -29.42 -28.47
CA SER A 865 -11.71 -28.32 -28.22
C SER A 865 -12.38 -28.44 -26.84
N SER A 866 -12.83 -27.32 -26.29
CA SER A 866 -13.65 -27.34 -25.06
C SER A 866 -15.10 -27.70 -25.37
N CYS A 867 -15.65 -27.22 -26.50
CA CYS A 867 -16.98 -27.55 -27.00
C CYS A 867 -16.95 -27.75 -28.54
N PRO A 868 -16.48 -28.91 -29.04
CA PRO A 868 -16.24 -29.13 -30.48
C PRO A 868 -17.51 -29.04 -31.32
N THR A 869 -18.67 -29.36 -30.75
CA THR A 869 -19.99 -29.21 -31.41
C THR A 869 -20.38 -27.76 -31.68
N LYS A 870 -19.72 -26.78 -31.05
CA LYS A 870 -19.86 -25.34 -31.32
C LYS A 870 -18.63 -24.75 -32.01
N GLU A 871 -17.43 -25.17 -31.62
CA GLU A 871 -16.16 -24.61 -32.11
C GLU A 871 -15.75 -25.16 -33.49
N CYS A 872 -16.10 -26.40 -33.83
CA CYS A 872 -15.69 -27.06 -35.08
C CYS A 872 -16.66 -28.15 -35.60
N PRO A 873 -17.98 -27.90 -35.69
CA PRO A 873 -18.99 -28.92 -36.00
C PRO A 873 -18.76 -29.67 -37.33
N GLU A 874 -18.23 -29.01 -38.35
CA GLU A 874 -17.87 -29.66 -39.63
C GLU A 874 -16.83 -30.78 -39.45
N LEU A 875 -15.82 -30.55 -38.59
CA LEU A 875 -14.76 -31.52 -38.31
C LEU A 875 -15.26 -32.68 -37.45
N VAL A 876 -16.27 -32.44 -36.59
CA VAL A 876 -16.98 -33.50 -35.86
C VAL A 876 -17.74 -34.41 -36.84
N CYS A 877 -18.53 -33.81 -37.74
CA CYS A 877 -19.30 -34.54 -38.75
C CYS A 877 -18.40 -35.36 -39.70
N GLN A 878 -17.29 -34.78 -40.13
CA GLN A 878 -16.32 -35.45 -41.01
C GLN A 878 -15.35 -36.41 -40.28
N TYR A 879 -15.41 -36.54 -38.94
CA TYR A 879 -14.38 -37.24 -38.17
C TYR A 879 -14.22 -38.70 -38.61
N SER A 880 -15.33 -39.43 -38.78
CA SER A 880 -15.32 -40.85 -39.14
C SER A 880 -14.76 -41.11 -40.54
N PHE A 881 -14.97 -40.18 -41.49
CA PHE A 881 -14.35 -40.25 -42.82
C PHE A 881 -12.85 -39.97 -42.75
N ASN A 882 -12.45 -38.94 -42.00
CA ASN A 882 -11.03 -38.63 -41.81
C ASN A 882 -10.27 -39.75 -41.06
N SER A 883 -10.90 -40.42 -40.08
CA SER A 883 -10.29 -41.54 -39.35
C SER A 883 -10.16 -42.80 -40.21
N GLN A 884 -11.16 -43.11 -41.04
CA GLN A 884 -11.07 -44.16 -42.07
C GLN A 884 -9.91 -43.88 -43.04
N ARG A 885 -9.85 -42.68 -43.61
CA ARG A 885 -8.77 -42.31 -44.55
C ARG A 885 -7.38 -42.32 -43.91
N PHE A 886 -7.27 -41.89 -42.65
CA PHE A 886 -6.01 -41.97 -41.89
C PHE A 886 -5.57 -43.43 -41.68
N ALA A 887 -6.51 -44.31 -41.33
CA ALA A 887 -6.27 -45.75 -41.15
C ALA A 887 -5.87 -46.45 -42.47
N GLU A 888 -6.47 -46.08 -43.61
CA GLU A 888 -6.04 -46.55 -44.95
C GLU A 888 -4.57 -46.22 -45.22
N LEU A 889 -4.14 -44.99 -44.95
CA LEU A 889 -2.75 -44.55 -45.17
C LEU A 889 -1.77 -45.32 -44.27
N LEU A 890 -2.13 -45.55 -43.00
CA LEU A 890 -1.33 -46.38 -42.09
C LEU A 890 -1.20 -47.82 -42.60
N SER A 891 -2.30 -48.41 -43.07
CA SER A 891 -2.36 -49.80 -43.58
C SER A 891 -1.67 -50.00 -44.92
N THR A 892 -1.57 -48.95 -45.75
CA THR A 892 -0.98 -49.01 -47.09
C THR A 892 0.46 -48.48 -47.10
N LYS A 893 0.64 -47.15 -47.12
CA LYS A 893 1.95 -46.48 -47.23
C LYS A 893 2.85 -46.76 -46.03
N PHE A 894 2.29 -46.86 -44.81
CA PHE A 894 3.06 -47.15 -43.57
C PHE A 894 2.93 -48.60 -43.05
N SER A 895 2.48 -49.52 -43.92
CA SER A 895 2.31 -50.96 -43.64
C SER A 895 3.52 -51.62 -42.95
N TYR A 896 4.74 -51.27 -43.38
CA TYR A 896 6.01 -51.73 -42.79
C TYR A 896 6.14 -51.46 -41.28
N ARG A 897 5.40 -50.48 -40.75
CA ARG A 897 5.36 -50.12 -39.33
C ARG A 897 4.11 -50.65 -38.62
N TYR A 898 2.94 -50.63 -39.25
CA TYR A 898 1.66 -50.87 -38.57
C TYR A 898 1.02 -52.25 -38.80
N LYS A 899 1.51 -53.05 -39.75
CA LYS A 899 1.03 -54.43 -39.94
C LYS A 899 1.25 -55.26 -38.67
N GLY A 900 0.16 -55.68 -38.03
CA GLY A 900 0.17 -56.48 -36.80
C GLY A 900 0.41 -55.72 -35.49
N LYS A 901 0.50 -54.37 -35.51
CA LYS A 901 0.70 -53.57 -34.30
C LYS A 901 0.27 -52.11 -34.46
N ILE A 902 -0.46 -51.60 -33.46
CA ILE A 902 -0.85 -50.19 -33.34
C ILE A 902 -0.54 -49.68 -31.91
N THR A 903 -0.40 -48.36 -31.75
CA THR A 903 -0.28 -47.73 -30.42
C THR A 903 -1.66 -47.55 -29.79
N ASN A 904 -1.71 -47.67 -28.45
CA ASN A 904 -2.95 -47.56 -27.69
C ASN A 904 -3.68 -46.22 -27.97
N TYR A 905 -2.93 -45.12 -28.08
CA TYR A 905 -3.50 -43.81 -28.43
C TYR A 905 -3.94 -43.66 -29.88
N PHE A 906 -3.27 -44.23 -30.90
CA PHE A 906 -3.82 -44.20 -32.27
C PHE A 906 -5.14 -44.98 -32.33
N HIS A 907 -5.23 -46.17 -31.73
CA HIS A 907 -6.50 -46.91 -31.67
C HIS A 907 -7.61 -46.11 -30.95
N LYS A 908 -7.32 -45.54 -29.77
CA LYS A 908 -8.27 -44.66 -29.05
C LYS A 908 -8.72 -43.46 -29.89
N THR A 909 -7.79 -42.84 -30.62
CA THR A 909 -8.06 -41.67 -31.48
C THR A 909 -8.93 -42.03 -32.68
N LEU A 910 -8.67 -43.18 -33.32
CA LEU A 910 -9.33 -43.58 -34.58
C LEU A 910 -10.72 -44.17 -34.37
N ALA A 911 -10.90 -44.97 -33.31
CA ALA A 911 -12.15 -45.69 -33.05
C ALA A 911 -13.13 -44.92 -32.14
N HIS A 912 -12.66 -44.48 -30.95
CA HIS A 912 -13.56 -44.16 -29.83
C HIS A 912 -13.92 -42.67 -29.69
N VAL A 913 -13.24 -41.77 -30.40
CA VAL A 913 -13.48 -40.32 -30.26
C VAL A 913 -14.92 -39.89 -30.62
N PRO A 914 -15.57 -40.36 -31.70
CA PRO A 914 -16.94 -39.97 -32.01
C PRO A 914 -17.93 -40.34 -30.90
N GLU A 915 -17.88 -41.58 -30.41
CA GLU A 915 -18.77 -42.10 -29.36
C GLU A 915 -18.62 -41.32 -28.04
N ILE A 916 -17.40 -40.96 -27.66
CA ILE A 916 -17.15 -40.14 -26.47
C ILE A 916 -17.65 -38.71 -26.66
N ILE A 917 -17.50 -38.11 -27.85
CA ILE A 917 -18.00 -36.76 -28.14
C ILE A 917 -19.53 -36.71 -28.15
N GLU A 918 -20.20 -37.75 -28.65
CA GLU A 918 -21.67 -37.87 -28.59
C GLU A 918 -22.15 -38.01 -27.14
N ARG A 919 -21.52 -38.88 -26.34
CA ARG A 919 -21.89 -39.15 -24.95
C ARG A 919 -21.57 -38.01 -23.96
N ASP A 920 -20.40 -37.37 -24.12
CA ASP A 920 -19.85 -36.41 -23.15
C ASP A 920 -19.86 -34.96 -23.64
N GLY A 921 -20.19 -34.72 -24.91
CA GLY A 921 -20.18 -33.40 -25.58
C GLY A 921 -18.78 -32.82 -25.85
N SER A 922 -17.74 -33.35 -25.20
CA SER A 922 -16.36 -32.86 -25.26
C SER A 922 -15.38 -33.92 -24.73
N ILE A 923 -14.12 -33.86 -25.18
CA ILE A 923 -12.98 -34.56 -24.57
C ILE A 923 -12.00 -33.55 -23.98
N GLY A 924 -11.70 -32.47 -24.72
CA GLY A 924 -10.68 -31.49 -24.33
C GLY A 924 -10.96 -30.80 -22.99
N ALA A 925 -12.23 -30.54 -22.66
CA ALA A 925 -12.62 -29.98 -21.36
C ALA A 925 -12.34 -30.95 -20.18
N TRP A 926 -12.37 -32.26 -20.43
CA TRP A 926 -12.23 -33.32 -19.43
C TRP A 926 -10.77 -33.78 -19.23
N ALA A 927 -9.82 -33.20 -19.96
CA ALA A 927 -8.41 -33.57 -19.95
C ALA A 927 -7.68 -33.34 -18.61
N SER A 928 -6.53 -33.98 -18.48
CA SER A 928 -5.59 -33.87 -17.35
C SER A 928 -4.79 -32.55 -17.32
N GLU A 929 -4.81 -31.72 -18.38
CA GLU A 929 -3.90 -30.56 -18.53
C GLU A 929 -4.04 -29.51 -17.41
N GLY A 930 -5.23 -29.38 -16.81
CA GLY A 930 -5.42 -28.58 -15.58
C GLY A 930 -4.75 -29.19 -14.34
N ASN A 931 -4.78 -30.52 -14.22
CA ASN A 931 -4.09 -31.24 -13.15
C ASN A 931 -2.57 -31.18 -13.35
N GLU A 932 -2.03 -31.49 -14.53
CA GLU A 932 -0.59 -31.36 -14.82
C GLU A 932 -0.08 -29.93 -14.53
N SER A 933 -0.88 -28.90 -14.85
CA SER A 933 -0.54 -27.50 -14.55
C SER A 933 -0.48 -27.21 -13.03
N GLY A 934 -1.28 -27.90 -12.21
CA GLY A 934 -1.18 -27.90 -10.75
C GLY A 934 0.13 -28.47 -10.20
N ASN A 935 0.83 -29.36 -10.91
CA ASN A 935 2.12 -29.90 -10.47
C ASN A 935 3.22 -28.83 -10.45
N LYS A 936 3.18 -27.90 -11.40
CA LYS A 936 4.05 -26.71 -11.46
C LYS A 936 3.82 -25.81 -10.25
N LEU A 937 2.57 -25.68 -9.79
CA LEU A 937 2.23 -24.97 -8.54
C LEU A 937 2.77 -25.70 -7.31
N PHE A 938 2.55 -27.01 -7.17
CA PHE A 938 3.08 -27.82 -6.07
C PHE A 938 4.61 -27.64 -5.91
N ARG A 939 5.38 -27.79 -6.99
CA ARG A 939 6.85 -27.61 -6.97
C ARG A 939 7.28 -26.19 -6.58
N ARG A 940 6.46 -25.17 -6.86
CA ARG A 940 6.70 -23.78 -6.44
C ARG A 940 6.38 -23.58 -4.96
N PHE A 941 5.19 -23.97 -4.52
CA PHE A 941 4.71 -23.76 -3.16
C PHE A 941 5.54 -24.53 -2.12
N ARG A 942 5.95 -25.78 -2.41
CA ARG A 942 6.83 -26.60 -1.55
C ARG A 942 8.17 -25.93 -1.24
N LYS A 943 8.64 -25.03 -2.12
CA LYS A 943 9.90 -24.27 -1.98
C LYS A 943 9.70 -22.85 -1.42
N MET A 944 8.65 -22.15 -1.87
CA MET A 944 8.51 -20.71 -1.65
C MET A 944 7.52 -20.31 -0.54
N ASN A 945 6.55 -21.18 -0.22
CA ASN A 945 5.37 -20.79 0.56
C ASN A 945 5.06 -21.74 1.73
N ALA A 946 5.77 -22.87 1.85
CA ALA A 946 5.63 -23.85 2.92
C ALA A 946 6.80 -23.86 3.93
N ARG A 947 6.53 -24.32 5.15
CA ARG A 947 7.53 -24.70 6.16
C ARG A 947 8.48 -25.76 5.57
N GLN A 948 9.78 -25.58 5.80
CA GLN A 948 10.81 -26.50 5.29
C GLN A 948 11.08 -27.63 6.29
N SER A 949 10.09 -28.51 6.48
CA SER A 949 10.13 -29.67 7.38
C SER A 949 9.13 -30.74 6.90
N LYS A 950 9.51 -32.03 6.96
CA LYS A 950 8.66 -33.17 6.56
C LYS A 950 7.25 -33.10 7.15
N CYS A 951 7.15 -32.85 8.46
CA CYS A 951 5.90 -32.87 9.23
C CYS A 951 4.82 -31.88 8.72
N TYR A 952 5.24 -30.70 8.22
CA TYR A 952 4.33 -29.58 7.96
C TYR A 952 4.23 -29.18 6.47
N GLU A 953 5.08 -29.72 5.60
CA GLU A 953 5.14 -29.19 4.23
C GLU A 953 3.90 -29.52 3.40
N MET A 954 3.32 -30.71 3.54
CA MET A 954 2.08 -31.06 2.82
C MET A 954 0.87 -30.26 3.33
N GLU A 955 0.82 -29.94 4.64
CA GLU A 955 -0.21 -29.08 5.24
C GLU A 955 -0.17 -27.66 4.65
N ASP A 956 1.00 -27.02 4.63
CA ASP A 956 1.16 -25.67 4.08
C ASP A 956 0.92 -25.62 2.56
N VAL A 957 1.40 -26.63 1.81
CA VAL A 957 1.19 -26.68 0.35
C VAL A 957 -0.29 -26.89 0.03
N LEU A 958 -0.98 -27.82 0.70
CA LEU A 958 -2.42 -28.05 0.51
C LEU A 958 -3.21 -26.77 0.82
N LYS A 959 -2.97 -26.14 1.97
CA LYS A 959 -3.65 -24.91 2.39
C LYS A 959 -3.41 -23.76 1.42
N HIS A 960 -2.17 -23.54 1.00
CA HIS A 960 -1.84 -22.40 0.13
C HIS A 960 -2.29 -22.62 -1.31
N HIS A 961 -2.25 -23.85 -1.80
CA HIS A 961 -2.74 -24.20 -3.13
C HIS A 961 -4.27 -24.12 -3.18
N TRP A 962 -4.99 -24.54 -2.12
CA TRP A 962 -6.43 -24.30 -1.98
C TRP A 962 -6.79 -22.81 -2.11
N LEU A 963 -6.12 -21.95 -1.35
CA LEU A 963 -6.32 -20.49 -1.42
C LEU A 963 -5.97 -19.89 -2.79
N TYR A 964 -5.01 -20.48 -3.53
CA TYR A 964 -4.69 -20.06 -4.90
C TYR A 964 -5.75 -20.48 -5.93
N THR A 965 -6.59 -21.44 -5.58
CA THR A 965 -7.72 -21.92 -6.40
C THR A 965 -9.07 -21.39 -5.93
N SER A 966 -9.08 -20.30 -5.16
CA SER A 966 -10.29 -19.61 -4.69
C SER A 966 -10.72 -18.58 -5.73
N LYS A 967 -11.98 -18.61 -6.19
CA LYS A 967 -12.53 -17.59 -7.09
C LYS A 967 -12.81 -16.25 -6.38
N HIS A 968 -12.97 -16.27 -5.06
CA HIS A 968 -13.15 -15.07 -4.24
C HIS A 968 -11.89 -14.17 -4.14
N LEU A 969 -10.72 -14.60 -4.62
CA LEU A 969 -9.42 -13.93 -4.45
C LEU A 969 -8.77 -13.48 -5.78
#